data_AF-A0A9D1ZGS3-F1
#
_entry.id   AF-A0A9D1ZGS3-F1
#
_cell.length_a   1.000
_cell.length_b   1.000
_cell.length_c   1.000
_cell.angle_alpha   90.00
_cell.angle_beta   90.00
_cell.angle_gamma   90.00
#
_symmetry.space_group_name_H-M   'P 1'
#
loop_
_entity.id
_entity.type
_entity.pdbx_description
1 polymer ?
#
loop_
_entity_poly.entity_id
_entity_poly.type
_entity_poly.pdbx_seq_one_letter_code
_entity_poly.pdbx_strand_id
1 'polypeptide(L)'
;YDERNAAIVLTCAGERTTFTVSQKQKDALLLTSDKVELDATGGDFTLALQANVSVSYEIEPGADWLKPADASTKALEDLAFAFHAEENPDTESRQATITLSGNGLAETVTVYQAGTAPVLVLGQQEYIVGSAGETLTVELQSNTDYRVQLPAVDWLTEADTRSLSAYTHYFAVAPNDTYDARTAEIIFTTTDGTLADTVRVTQVQQDAILLAQREYAFPAEGGTLRFSVQANVQPEVLCDAGWLHPVETRGLTEHTFAYTVDENTGYDARQADLIVRDANNPSLADTLTVRQAYRDALIVAQREYDIPAEGGTLDFHVQTNATLEAVSSADWLTRLPDTRALRDEVLHFAVAANTGYDAREATVIIRSTSDPACADTVLVRQGYQDAIIVAQREYDVPGTGGTLDFTVQTNVDVTATADVDWITQAPDTRGLVEKNLCFDIAPNEGTEARQGTITLSGGGVTQAITVRQEAYEEPDLVRVEYRTGYTWEEAHDNLPLLYYATVYRDRYYSNGEVITDTFVDTGHMVSLSASRDPEKAGSYSPEDEISIIYSEQTKNSDDQHLVIQCSLQVSDIEALSTEIGRDEPDPAGNWNEYVISKTYDDNSFISASDVPCSQEWGTDNRQQGWYFNDCGFMKRLDVCYQGKETIYRGMCRYNITMAVYDQFLVIDGRRIDFLEYRPDFHFNLLTKDIPNGIEHTYECRFEFMGRDFYVAVINTITQL
;
A
#
# COMPACT_ATOMS: atom_id res chain seq x y z
N TYR A 1 20.48 -25.15 97.39
CA TYR A 1 21.07 -26.22 96.56
C TYR A 1 19.85 -26.79 95.87
N ASP A 2 19.49 -26.21 94.73
CA ASP A 2 18.10 -26.28 94.27
C ASP A 2 17.91 -27.46 93.31
N GLU A 3 16.69 -27.96 93.25
CA GLU A 3 16.29 -29.07 92.39
C GLU A 3 16.64 -28.79 90.92
N ARG A 4 17.22 -29.79 90.25
CA ARG A 4 17.60 -29.66 88.83
C ARG A 4 16.68 -30.52 87.99
N ASN A 5 15.98 -29.88 87.06
CA ASN A 5 15.10 -30.52 86.11
C ASN A 5 15.72 -30.47 84.71
N ALA A 6 15.71 -31.60 84.00
CA ALA A 6 16.07 -31.68 82.58
C ALA A 6 14.88 -32.24 81.79
N ALA A 7 14.42 -31.51 80.78
CA ALA A 7 13.38 -31.97 79.87
C ALA A 7 14.02 -32.67 78.66
N ILE A 8 13.61 -33.92 78.41
CA ILE A 8 14.02 -34.68 77.22
C ILE A 8 12.81 -34.75 76.29
N VAL A 9 13.00 -34.27 75.05
CA VAL A 9 11.98 -34.29 74.00
C VAL A 9 12.30 -35.41 73.03
N LEU A 10 11.36 -36.35 72.87
CA LEU A 10 11.40 -37.38 71.83
C LEU A 10 10.48 -36.93 70.68
N THR A 11 10.96 -37.04 69.44
CA THR A 11 10.17 -36.70 68.24
C THR A 11 10.19 -37.89 67.27
N CYS A 12 9.01 -38.34 66.85
CA CYS A 12 8.85 -39.37 65.82
C CYS A 12 7.60 -39.06 64.98
N ALA A 13 7.72 -39.13 63.65
CA ALA A 13 6.62 -38.93 62.70
C ALA A 13 5.75 -37.66 62.90
N GLY A 14 6.33 -36.59 63.46
CA GLY A 14 5.63 -35.32 63.69
C GLY A 14 5.01 -35.18 65.08
N GLU A 15 4.95 -36.25 65.88
CA GLU A 15 4.49 -36.21 67.27
C GLU A 15 5.67 -35.93 68.23
N ARG A 16 5.39 -35.16 69.28
CA ARG A 16 6.35 -34.79 70.32
C ARG A 16 5.87 -35.24 71.69
N THR A 17 6.72 -35.95 72.41
CA THR A 17 6.50 -36.29 73.83
C THR A 17 7.69 -35.79 74.64
N THR A 18 7.40 -35.08 75.73
CA THR A 18 8.41 -34.56 76.66
C THR A 18 8.27 -35.29 77.99
N PHE A 19 9.38 -35.75 78.57
CA PHE A 19 9.41 -36.15 79.96
C PHE A 19 10.55 -35.47 80.71
N THR A 20 10.34 -35.21 81.99
CA THR A 20 11.24 -34.44 82.84
C THR A 20 11.99 -35.36 83.80
N VAL A 21 13.31 -35.22 83.89
CA VAL A 21 14.15 -35.89 84.89
C VAL A 21 14.52 -34.88 85.98
N SER A 22 14.19 -35.19 87.23
CA SER A 22 14.40 -34.31 88.39
C SER A 22 15.42 -34.90 89.37
N GLN A 23 16.42 -34.12 89.76
CA GLN A 23 17.41 -34.47 90.79
C GLN A 23 17.11 -33.68 92.09
N LYS A 24 16.74 -34.40 93.16
CA LYS A 24 16.37 -33.85 94.48
C LYS A 24 17.60 -33.65 95.42
N GLN A 25 17.41 -32.95 96.55
CA GLN A 25 18.46 -32.45 97.48
C GLN A 25 19.15 -33.54 98.34
N LYS A 26 20.17 -33.13 99.14
CA LYS A 26 21.04 -34.00 99.96
C LYS A 26 20.29 -34.81 101.04
N ASP A 27 19.21 -34.27 101.62
CA ASP A 27 18.31 -34.96 102.55
C ASP A 27 16.90 -34.97 101.93
N ALA A 28 16.17 -36.08 102.03
CA ALA A 28 14.83 -36.23 101.45
C ALA A 28 13.93 -37.10 102.33
N LEU A 29 12.65 -36.70 102.41
CA LEU A 29 11.51 -37.50 102.86
C LEU A 29 10.57 -37.62 101.65
N LEU A 30 10.26 -38.82 101.19
CA LEU A 30 9.35 -39.03 100.07
C LEU A 30 8.26 -40.03 100.45
N LEU A 31 7.04 -39.53 100.61
CA LEU A 31 5.85 -40.34 100.89
C LEU A 31 5.38 -41.05 99.62
N THR A 32 4.94 -42.29 99.77
CA THR A 32 4.20 -43.00 98.70
C THR A 32 2.78 -42.45 98.54
N SER A 33 2.19 -41.90 99.60
CA SER A 33 0.94 -41.16 99.59
C SER A 33 0.87 -40.21 100.80
N ASP A 34 0.31 -39.02 100.59
CA ASP A 34 0.03 -38.00 101.61
C ASP A 34 -1.39 -38.12 102.19
N LYS A 35 -2.14 -39.16 101.80
CA LYS A 35 -3.51 -39.41 102.24
C LYS A 35 -3.74 -40.90 102.52
N VAL A 36 -4.51 -41.18 103.56
CA VAL A 36 -5.08 -42.51 103.82
C VAL A 36 -6.59 -42.37 103.96
N GLU A 37 -7.34 -43.24 103.31
CA GLU A 37 -8.80 -43.29 103.42
C GLU A 37 -9.23 -44.64 103.98
N LEU A 38 -9.99 -44.60 105.07
CA LEU A 38 -10.52 -45.75 105.76
C LEU A 38 -12.05 -45.66 105.81
N ASP A 39 -12.70 -46.82 105.78
CA ASP A 39 -14.13 -46.90 106.04
C ASP A 39 -14.45 -46.64 107.53
N ALA A 40 -15.74 -46.60 107.85
CA ALA A 40 -16.18 -46.40 109.23
C ALA A 40 -15.67 -47.50 110.18
N THR A 41 -15.33 -48.70 109.71
CA THR A 41 -14.82 -49.78 110.56
C THR A 41 -13.37 -49.59 110.98
N GLY A 42 -12.59 -48.83 110.20
CA GLY A 42 -11.18 -48.58 110.47
C GLY A 42 -10.30 -49.80 110.16
N GLY A 43 -9.19 -49.92 110.87
CA GLY A 43 -8.24 -51.01 110.70
C GLY A 43 -6.78 -50.58 110.62
N ASP A 44 -5.91 -51.55 110.34
CA ASP A 44 -4.46 -51.35 110.22
C ASP A 44 -4.08 -50.82 108.83
N PHE A 45 -3.21 -49.82 108.78
CA PHE A 45 -2.60 -49.32 107.56
C PHE A 45 -1.12 -49.01 107.76
N THR A 46 -0.37 -48.94 106.66
CA THR A 46 1.07 -48.66 106.68
C THR A 46 1.39 -47.47 105.79
N LEU A 47 2.17 -46.53 106.33
CA LEU A 47 2.77 -45.44 105.57
C LEU A 47 4.17 -45.85 105.13
N ALA A 48 4.35 -46.05 103.82
CA ALA A 48 5.66 -46.30 103.23
C ALA A 48 6.31 -44.97 102.81
N LEU A 49 7.54 -44.76 103.25
CA LEU A 49 8.33 -43.56 103.05
C LEU A 49 9.76 -43.94 102.67
N GLN A 50 10.30 -43.28 101.66
CA GLN A 50 11.73 -43.30 101.37
C GLN A 50 12.42 -42.13 102.06
N ALA A 51 13.40 -42.42 102.92
CA ALA A 51 14.16 -41.39 103.61
C ALA A 51 15.63 -41.77 103.74
N ASN A 52 16.51 -40.80 103.52
CA ASN A 52 17.95 -40.93 103.76
C ASN A 52 18.41 -40.28 105.09
N VAL A 53 17.44 -39.87 105.91
CA VAL A 53 17.61 -39.34 107.26
C VAL A 53 16.79 -40.19 108.25
N SER A 54 17.15 -40.19 109.53
CA SER A 54 16.31 -40.82 110.57
C SER A 54 14.98 -40.07 110.71
N VAL A 55 13.87 -40.81 110.69
CA VAL A 55 12.51 -40.26 110.70
C VAL A 55 11.77 -40.66 111.98
N SER A 56 11.08 -39.70 112.59
CA SER A 56 10.11 -39.91 113.67
C SER A 56 8.71 -39.50 113.22
N TYR A 57 7.67 -40.01 113.87
CA TYR A 57 6.28 -39.62 113.61
C TYR A 57 5.63 -38.97 114.83
N GLU A 58 4.64 -38.12 114.59
CA GLU A 58 3.75 -37.54 115.58
C GLU A 58 2.31 -37.58 115.05
N ILE A 59 1.38 -38.12 115.85
CA ILE A 59 -0.06 -38.14 115.53
C ILE A 59 -0.70 -36.87 116.10
N GLU A 60 -1.62 -36.26 115.35
CA GLU A 60 -2.35 -35.06 115.76
C GLU A 60 -2.94 -35.19 117.17
N PRO A 61 -2.62 -34.26 118.09
CA PRO A 61 -3.17 -34.28 119.44
C PRO A 61 -4.71 -34.23 119.43
N GLY A 62 -5.35 -35.23 120.05
CA GLY A 62 -6.81 -35.36 120.10
C GLY A 62 -7.39 -36.44 119.18
N ALA A 63 -6.58 -37.06 118.33
CA ALA A 63 -6.97 -38.21 117.51
C ALA A 63 -6.82 -39.55 118.28
N ASP A 64 -7.54 -39.71 119.40
CA ASP A 64 -7.43 -40.90 120.28
C ASP A 64 -7.79 -42.23 119.57
N TRP A 65 -8.51 -42.14 118.44
CA TRP A 65 -8.90 -43.25 117.58
C TRP A 65 -7.76 -43.76 116.69
N LEU A 66 -6.67 -43.01 116.53
CA LEU A 66 -5.54 -43.38 115.67
C LEU A 66 -4.31 -43.70 116.52
N LYS A 67 -3.84 -44.94 116.45
CA LYS A 67 -2.79 -45.48 117.33
C LYS A 67 -1.63 -46.05 116.52
N PRO A 68 -0.39 -45.99 117.00
CA PRO A 68 0.70 -46.73 116.38
C PRO A 68 0.47 -48.24 116.54
N ALA A 69 0.68 -48.99 115.45
CA ALA A 69 0.62 -50.44 115.43
C ALA A 69 2.05 -51.03 115.39
N ASP A 70 2.22 -52.26 115.89
CA ASP A 70 3.52 -52.93 115.87
C ASP A 70 3.88 -53.35 114.44
N ALA A 71 4.76 -52.58 113.77
CA ALA A 71 5.48 -53.04 112.59
C ALA A 71 6.99 -52.84 112.77
N SER A 72 7.70 -53.96 112.87
CA SER A 72 9.14 -54.02 112.72
C SER A 72 9.52 -54.11 111.25
N THR A 73 10.45 -53.28 110.76
CA THR A 73 11.45 -53.74 109.78
C THR A 73 12.71 -52.88 109.79
N LYS A 74 13.85 -53.55 109.96
CA LYS A 74 15.16 -53.11 109.50
C LYS A 74 15.28 -53.47 108.03
N ALA A 75 15.09 -52.51 107.13
CA ALA A 75 15.45 -52.61 105.71
C ALA A 75 16.16 -51.31 105.31
N LEU A 76 17.09 -51.39 104.36
CA LEU A 76 18.11 -50.36 104.13
C LEU A 76 17.70 -49.21 103.21
N GLU A 77 16.47 -49.18 102.66
CA GLU A 77 16.03 -48.09 101.75
C GLU A 77 14.55 -47.64 101.85
N ASP A 78 13.60 -48.45 102.35
CA ASP A 78 12.20 -48.04 102.60
C ASP A 78 11.84 -48.10 104.11
N LEU A 79 11.36 -47.00 104.69
CA LEU A 79 10.79 -46.95 106.04
C LEU A 79 9.27 -47.17 105.97
N ALA A 80 8.75 -47.97 106.91
CA ALA A 80 7.32 -48.26 107.03
C ALA A 80 6.85 -47.97 108.46
N PHE A 81 5.85 -47.08 108.60
CA PHE A 81 5.20 -46.79 109.87
C PHE A 81 3.78 -47.37 109.85
N ALA A 82 3.48 -48.29 110.77
CA ALA A 82 2.16 -48.89 110.87
C ALA A 82 1.30 -48.19 111.92
N PHE A 83 0.03 -48.02 111.60
CA PHE A 83 -0.97 -47.38 112.45
C PHE A 83 -2.27 -48.20 112.41
N HIS A 84 -3.05 -48.10 113.48
CA HIS A 84 -4.37 -48.69 113.63
C HIS A 84 -5.38 -47.57 113.87
N ALA A 85 -6.42 -47.50 113.05
CA ALA A 85 -7.57 -46.64 113.29
C ALA A 85 -8.71 -47.45 113.90
N GLU A 86 -9.22 -47.03 115.05
CA GLU A 86 -10.44 -47.59 115.66
C GLU A 86 -11.68 -47.26 114.83
N GLU A 87 -12.76 -48.03 114.98
CA GLU A 87 -14.05 -47.79 114.34
C GLU A 87 -14.59 -46.37 114.63
N ASN A 88 -15.13 -45.72 113.60
CA ASN A 88 -15.86 -44.46 113.67
C ASN A 88 -17.38 -44.73 113.73
N PRO A 89 -18.00 -44.72 114.92
CA PRO A 89 -19.43 -44.96 115.05
C PRO A 89 -20.29 -43.76 114.64
N ASP A 90 -19.69 -42.58 114.42
CA ASP A 90 -20.42 -41.35 114.10
C ASP A 90 -20.90 -41.35 112.64
N THR A 91 -21.99 -40.63 112.36
CA THR A 91 -22.53 -40.48 110.99
C THR A 91 -21.65 -39.59 110.12
N GLU A 92 -20.91 -38.68 110.74
CA GLU A 92 -19.97 -37.77 110.08
C GLU A 92 -18.58 -38.39 109.95
N SER A 93 -17.89 -38.10 108.86
CA SER A 93 -16.48 -38.47 108.71
C SER A 93 -15.60 -37.73 109.71
N ARG A 94 -14.52 -38.37 110.16
CA ARG A 94 -13.47 -37.75 110.98
C ARG A 94 -12.12 -37.85 110.28
N GLN A 95 -11.21 -36.94 110.61
CA GLN A 95 -9.86 -36.95 110.07
C GLN A 95 -8.83 -36.62 111.15
N ALA A 96 -7.60 -37.04 110.93
CA ALA A 96 -6.45 -36.70 111.74
C ALA A 96 -5.18 -36.68 110.89
N THR A 97 -4.17 -35.92 111.30
CA THR A 97 -2.89 -35.85 110.60
C THR A 97 -1.79 -36.65 111.32
N ILE A 98 -0.92 -37.29 110.54
CA ILE A 98 0.34 -37.88 111.00
C ILE A 98 1.46 -37.06 110.38
N THR A 99 2.30 -36.45 111.22
CA THR A 99 3.48 -35.69 110.77
C THR A 99 4.72 -36.56 110.90
N LEU A 100 5.41 -36.81 109.79
CA LEU A 100 6.70 -37.50 109.71
C LEU A 100 7.82 -36.47 109.63
N SER A 101 8.75 -36.48 110.58
CA SER A 101 9.83 -35.49 110.68
C SER A 101 11.22 -36.12 110.69
N GLY A 102 12.17 -35.52 109.97
CA GLY A 102 13.56 -35.96 109.92
C GLY A 102 14.52 -34.84 109.46
N ASN A 103 15.57 -34.58 110.26
CA ASN A 103 16.59 -33.54 110.00
C ASN A 103 16.08 -32.16 109.54
N GLY A 104 14.95 -31.69 110.08
CA GLY A 104 14.34 -30.39 109.72
C GLY A 104 13.38 -30.41 108.53
N LEU A 105 13.19 -31.58 107.90
CA LEU A 105 12.12 -31.84 106.93
C LEU A 105 10.90 -32.41 107.66
N ALA A 106 9.70 -32.08 107.17
CA ALA A 106 8.45 -32.64 107.66
C ALA A 106 7.51 -32.95 106.49
N GLU A 107 6.88 -34.11 106.53
CA GLU A 107 5.85 -34.56 105.60
C GLU A 107 4.58 -34.87 106.40
N THR A 108 3.41 -34.50 105.88
CA THR A 108 2.13 -34.70 106.59
C THR A 108 1.27 -35.66 105.80
N VAL A 109 0.77 -36.70 106.48
CA VAL A 109 -0.25 -37.61 105.94
C VAL A 109 -1.57 -37.32 106.62
N THR A 110 -2.62 -37.08 105.84
CA THR A 110 -3.98 -36.92 106.39
C THR A 110 -4.72 -38.25 106.30
N VAL A 111 -5.14 -38.76 107.46
CA VAL A 111 -5.95 -39.96 107.59
C VAL A 111 -7.41 -39.54 107.67
N TYR A 112 -8.20 -39.91 106.67
CA TYR A 112 -9.64 -39.71 106.62
C TYR A 112 -10.32 -41.03 106.96
N GLN A 113 -11.27 -40.98 107.89
CA GLN A 113 -12.13 -42.09 108.22
C GLN A 113 -13.58 -41.72 107.98
N ALA A 114 -14.27 -42.50 107.14
CA ALA A 114 -15.67 -42.27 106.83
C ALA A 114 -16.56 -42.37 108.09
N GLY A 115 -17.70 -41.69 108.07
CA GLY A 115 -18.79 -41.90 109.03
C GLY A 115 -19.77 -42.97 108.53
N THR A 116 -20.77 -43.29 109.35
CA THR A 116 -21.79 -44.32 109.06
C THR A 116 -22.90 -43.87 108.10
N ALA A 117 -22.99 -42.58 107.75
CA ALA A 117 -23.96 -42.11 106.76
C ALA A 117 -23.52 -42.48 105.32
N PRO A 118 -24.46 -42.93 104.44
CA PRO A 118 -24.12 -43.24 103.06
C PRO A 118 -23.68 -41.98 102.30
N VAL A 119 -22.62 -42.11 101.52
CA VAL A 119 -22.05 -41.08 100.65
C VAL A 119 -22.04 -41.62 99.22
N LEU A 120 -22.42 -40.82 98.25
CA LEU A 120 -22.30 -41.09 96.81
C LEU A 120 -22.03 -39.75 96.12
N VAL A 121 -20.81 -39.54 95.65
CA VAL A 121 -20.37 -38.29 95.02
C VAL A 121 -19.57 -38.59 93.76
N LEU A 122 -19.94 -37.99 92.63
CA LEU A 122 -19.18 -38.07 91.38
C LEU A 122 -18.06 -37.02 91.34
N GLY A 123 -16.87 -37.41 90.86
CA GLY A 123 -15.76 -36.47 90.66
C GLY A 123 -16.04 -35.46 89.53
N GLN A 124 -16.82 -35.87 88.52
CA GLN A 124 -17.24 -35.03 87.39
C GLN A 124 -18.62 -35.46 86.89
N GLN A 125 -19.50 -34.48 86.64
CA GLN A 125 -20.90 -34.72 86.24
C GLN A 125 -21.18 -34.40 84.77
N GLU A 126 -20.28 -33.71 84.04
CA GLU A 126 -20.49 -33.33 82.64
C GLU A 126 -19.30 -33.73 81.76
N TYR A 127 -19.55 -34.40 80.64
CA TYR A 127 -18.53 -34.78 79.65
C TYR A 127 -18.97 -34.34 78.24
N ILE A 128 -18.06 -33.70 77.51
CA ILE A 128 -18.24 -33.37 76.09
C ILE A 128 -17.25 -34.19 75.27
N VAL A 129 -17.78 -35.01 74.35
CA VAL A 129 -17.00 -35.96 73.55
C VAL A 129 -17.04 -35.57 72.09
N GLY A 130 -15.89 -35.72 71.40
CA GLY A 130 -15.79 -35.53 69.95
C GLY A 130 -16.70 -36.51 69.17
N SER A 131 -17.02 -36.16 67.92
CA SER A 131 -17.82 -37.04 67.06
C SER A 131 -17.17 -38.40 66.79
N ALA A 132 -15.84 -38.51 66.89
CA ALA A 132 -15.12 -39.78 66.75
C ALA A 132 -15.41 -40.79 67.88
N GLY A 133 -15.96 -40.35 69.03
CA GLY A 133 -16.14 -41.18 70.21
C GLY A 133 -14.83 -41.42 70.98
N GLU A 134 -14.95 -41.79 72.24
CA GLU A 134 -13.82 -42.08 73.13
C GLU A 134 -14.26 -42.95 74.32
N THR A 135 -13.32 -43.37 75.18
CA THR A 135 -13.65 -44.01 76.46
C THR A 135 -13.59 -42.99 77.58
N LEU A 136 -14.71 -42.75 78.24
CA LEU A 136 -14.84 -41.90 79.41
C LEU A 136 -14.41 -42.65 80.67
N THR A 137 -13.70 -41.97 81.57
CA THR A 137 -13.42 -42.46 82.93
C THR A 137 -14.22 -41.62 83.92
N VAL A 138 -15.08 -42.27 84.69
CA VAL A 138 -15.91 -41.65 85.72
C VAL A 138 -15.46 -42.16 87.08
N GLU A 139 -14.95 -41.24 87.89
CA GLU A 139 -14.56 -41.53 89.28
C GLU A 139 -15.72 -41.21 90.22
N LEU A 140 -16.03 -42.16 91.09
CA LEU A 140 -17.05 -42.07 92.12
C LEU A 140 -16.39 -42.19 93.49
N GLN A 141 -16.94 -41.56 94.51
CA GLN A 141 -16.62 -41.84 95.90
C GLN A 141 -17.88 -42.30 96.62
N SER A 142 -17.83 -43.49 97.22
CA SER A 142 -18.94 -44.02 98.01
C SER A 142 -18.45 -44.91 99.15
N ASN A 143 -19.18 -44.90 100.27
CA ASN A 143 -18.99 -45.81 101.41
C ASN A 143 -20.18 -46.78 101.58
N THR A 144 -21.04 -46.88 100.57
CA THR A 144 -22.23 -47.75 100.54
C THR A 144 -22.37 -48.40 99.17
N ASP A 145 -23.09 -49.51 99.10
CA ASP A 145 -23.34 -50.20 97.83
C ASP A 145 -24.28 -49.36 96.94
N TYR A 146 -24.00 -49.32 95.64
CA TYR A 146 -24.78 -48.58 94.65
C TYR A 146 -24.94 -49.39 93.35
N ARG A 147 -25.86 -48.94 92.50
CA ARG A 147 -26.10 -49.46 91.15
C ARG A 147 -25.90 -48.36 90.11
N VAL A 148 -25.44 -48.75 88.93
CA VAL A 148 -25.32 -47.87 87.76
C VAL A 148 -26.46 -48.17 86.80
N GLN A 149 -27.17 -47.15 86.36
CA GLN A 149 -28.21 -47.23 85.35
C GLN A 149 -27.73 -46.53 84.08
N LEU A 150 -27.49 -47.33 83.04
CA LEU A 150 -27.19 -46.83 81.70
C LEU A 150 -28.44 -46.28 81.00
N PRO A 151 -28.30 -45.26 80.15
CA PRO A 151 -29.38 -44.79 79.29
C PRO A 151 -29.72 -45.83 78.22
N ALA A 152 -30.98 -45.81 77.74
CA ALA A 152 -31.45 -46.71 76.68
C ALA A 152 -30.99 -46.25 75.28
N VAL A 153 -29.67 -46.09 75.11
CA VAL A 153 -29.01 -45.73 73.85
C VAL A 153 -27.94 -46.76 73.51
N ASP A 154 -27.68 -46.96 72.23
CA ASP A 154 -26.72 -47.94 71.72
C ASP A 154 -25.28 -47.41 71.64
N TRP A 155 -25.09 -46.10 71.66
CA TRP A 155 -23.79 -45.45 71.51
C TRP A 155 -23.03 -45.22 72.82
N LEU A 156 -23.65 -45.42 73.98
CA LEU A 156 -23.01 -45.27 75.29
C LEU A 156 -23.13 -46.59 76.06
N THR A 157 -22.01 -47.28 76.23
CA THR A 157 -21.95 -48.60 76.88
C THR A 157 -20.91 -48.62 77.98
N GLU A 158 -21.15 -49.38 79.05
CA GLU A 158 -20.10 -49.64 80.05
C GLU A 158 -19.02 -50.57 79.45
N ALA A 159 -17.75 -50.21 79.65
CA ALA A 159 -16.61 -50.93 79.11
C ALA A 159 -16.02 -51.89 80.15
N ASP A 160 -15.85 -53.17 79.79
CA ASP A 160 -15.20 -54.18 80.63
C ASP A 160 -13.69 -53.90 80.74
N THR A 161 -13.28 -53.21 81.81
CA THR A 161 -11.87 -53.11 82.18
C THR A 161 -11.59 -54.13 83.28
N ARG A 162 -10.80 -55.16 82.98
CA ARG A 162 -10.41 -56.18 83.95
C ARG A 162 -9.61 -55.53 85.09
N SER A 163 -10.30 -55.25 86.20
CA SER A 163 -9.79 -54.86 87.52
C SER A 163 -9.01 -53.55 87.58
N LEU A 164 -9.52 -52.57 88.34
CA LEU A 164 -8.85 -51.87 89.46
C LEU A 164 -9.81 -50.77 89.96
N SER A 165 -10.27 -50.89 91.21
CA SER A 165 -11.25 -50.02 91.92
C SER A 165 -12.74 -50.32 91.66
N ALA A 166 -13.51 -50.48 92.74
CA ALA A 166 -14.97 -50.59 92.75
C ALA A 166 -15.67 -49.23 92.57
N TYR A 167 -14.91 -48.17 92.29
CA TYR A 167 -15.33 -46.78 92.33
C TYR A 167 -14.90 -46.00 91.07
N THR A 168 -14.41 -46.71 90.04
CA THR A 168 -14.00 -46.14 88.76
C THR A 168 -14.73 -46.87 87.65
N HIS A 169 -15.59 -46.16 86.92
CA HIS A 169 -16.35 -46.71 85.79
C HIS A 169 -15.80 -46.21 84.48
N TYR A 170 -15.77 -47.10 83.49
CA TYR A 170 -15.35 -46.78 82.13
C TYR A 170 -16.54 -46.89 81.20
N PHE A 171 -16.82 -45.85 80.42
CA PHE A 171 -17.91 -45.84 79.45
C PHE A 171 -17.36 -45.61 78.05
N ALA A 172 -17.62 -46.54 77.13
CA ALA A 172 -17.29 -46.38 75.72
C ALA A 172 -18.39 -45.57 75.01
N VAL A 173 -17.97 -44.49 74.35
CA VAL A 173 -18.81 -43.64 73.50
C VAL A 173 -18.49 -43.98 72.05
N ALA A 174 -19.45 -44.57 71.33
CA ALA A 174 -19.31 -44.87 69.90
C ALA A 174 -19.29 -43.59 69.05
N PRO A 175 -18.72 -43.61 67.82
CA PRO A 175 -18.75 -42.46 66.92
C PRO A 175 -20.17 -41.94 66.66
N ASN A 176 -20.32 -40.61 66.58
CA ASN A 176 -21.53 -39.93 66.12
C ASN A 176 -21.37 -39.54 64.65
N ASP A 177 -21.86 -40.39 63.75
CA ASP A 177 -21.87 -40.14 62.30
C ASP A 177 -23.09 -39.30 61.85
N THR A 178 -23.75 -38.59 62.78
CA THR A 178 -24.90 -37.74 62.49
C THR A 178 -24.54 -36.26 62.66
N TYR A 179 -25.29 -35.39 61.99
CA TYR A 179 -25.07 -33.95 61.97
C TYR A 179 -25.70 -33.22 63.17
N ASP A 180 -26.32 -33.95 64.10
CA ASP A 180 -26.89 -33.43 65.33
C ASP A 180 -26.07 -33.91 66.54
N ALA A 181 -25.90 -33.03 67.53
CA ALA A 181 -25.33 -33.43 68.81
C ALA A 181 -26.32 -34.33 69.56
N ARG A 182 -25.80 -35.32 70.28
CA ARG A 182 -26.61 -36.26 71.07
C ARG A 182 -26.19 -36.27 72.53
N THR A 183 -27.16 -36.41 73.43
CA THR A 183 -26.93 -36.38 74.88
C THR A 183 -27.59 -37.59 75.54
N ALA A 184 -26.91 -38.17 76.52
CA ALA A 184 -27.46 -39.21 77.39
C ALA A 184 -26.95 -39.06 78.83
N GLU A 185 -27.67 -39.64 79.79
CA GLU A 185 -27.36 -39.53 81.22
C GLU A 185 -27.13 -40.92 81.82
N ILE A 186 -26.07 -41.06 82.62
CA ILE A 186 -25.76 -42.24 83.41
C ILE A 186 -26.09 -41.92 84.87
N ILE A 187 -26.92 -42.72 85.50
CA ILE A 187 -27.41 -42.46 86.86
C ILE A 187 -26.78 -43.47 87.82
N PHE A 188 -26.11 -42.95 88.84
CA PHE A 188 -25.57 -43.71 89.96
C PHE A 188 -26.56 -43.60 91.11
N THR A 189 -27.01 -44.73 91.68
CA THR A 189 -28.00 -44.73 92.76
C THR A 189 -27.60 -45.73 93.82
N THR A 190 -27.57 -45.31 95.08
CA THR A 190 -27.40 -46.20 96.24
C THR A 190 -28.42 -47.37 96.21
N THR A 191 -28.04 -48.53 96.74
CA THR A 191 -28.87 -49.74 96.65
C THR A 191 -30.20 -49.60 97.38
N ASP A 192 -30.22 -48.82 98.46
CA ASP A 192 -31.44 -48.46 99.20
C ASP A 192 -32.26 -47.34 98.52
N GLY A 193 -31.72 -46.72 97.46
CA GLY A 193 -32.36 -45.68 96.67
C GLY A 193 -32.38 -44.30 97.33
N THR A 194 -31.63 -44.08 98.40
CA THR A 194 -31.68 -42.84 99.19
C THR A 194 -30.91 -41.69 98.55
N LEU A 195 -29.78 -41.97 97.90
CA LEU A 195 -28.95 -41.02 97.17
C LEU A 195 -28.81 -41.44 95.70
N ALA A 196 -28.82 -40.44 94.81
CA ALA A 196 -28.50 -40.60 93.40
C ALA A 196 -27.72 -39.40 92.87
N ASP A 197 -26.78 -39.65 91.95
CA ASP A 197 -26.05 -38.63 91.22
C ASP A 197 -25.95 -38.99 89.73
N THR A 198 -25.79 -38.01 88.85
CA THR A 198 -25.94 -38.18 87.39
C THR A 198 -24.74 -37.63 86.63
N VAL A 199 -24.22 -38.44 85.71
CA VAL A 199 -23.26 -38.01 84.68
C VAL A 199 -24.01 -37.73 83.39
N ARG A 200 -23.89 -36.52 82.86
CA ARG A 200 -24.39 -36.13 81.54
C ARG A 200 -23.27 -36.19 80.50
N VAL A 201 -23.47 -37.00 79.46
CA VAL A 201 -22.55 -37.13 78.33
C VAL A 201 -23.18 -36.46 77.11
N THR A 202 -22.51 -35.45 76.56
CA THR A 202 -22.90 -34.80 75.30
C THR A 202 -21.85 -35.08 74.24
N GLN A 203 -22.22 -35.80 73.19
CA GLN A 203 -21.35 -36.03 72.05
C GLN A 203 -21.69 -35.03 70.94
N VAL A 204 -20.68 -34.30 70.48
CA VAL A 204 -20.85 -33.30 69.42
C VAL A 204 -21.23 -33.96 68.08
N GLN A 205 -21.81 -33.17 67.18
CA GLN A 205 -22.14 -33.60 65.83
C GLN A 205 -20.91 -33.91 64.97
N GLN A 206 -21.09 -34.67 63.90
CA GLN A 206 -20.12 -34.75 62.81
C GLN A 206 -20.14 -33.45 62.01
N ASP A 207 -19.03 -32.74 61.92
CA ASP A 207 -18.91 -31.58 61.05
C ASP A 207 -18.70 -32.02 59.59
N ALA A 208 -19.36 -31.36 58.64
CA ALA A 208 -19.22 -31.64 57.22
C ALA A 208 -19.34 -30.40 56.33
N ILE A 209 -18.63 -30.43 55.21
CA ILE A 209 -18.71 -29.48 54.09
C ILE A 209 -18.96 -30.30 52.83
N LEU A 210 -20.06 -30.02 52.13
CA LEU A 210 -20.48 -30.75 50.93
C LEU A 210 -20.67 -29.78 49.77
N LEU A 211 -19.94 -30.04 48.68
CA LEU A 211 -20.09 -29.37 47.39
C LEU A 211 -21.03 -30.15 46.49
N ALA A 212 -22.09 -29.51 45.99
CA ALA A 212 -23.02 -30.13 45.05
C ALA A 212 -22.37 -30.44 43.68
N GLN A 213 -21.38 -29.65 43.28
CA GLN A 213 -20.62 -29.80 42.05
C GLN A 213 -19.15 -29.46 42.32
N ARG A 214 -18.24 -30.34 41.89
CA ARG A 214 -16.79 -30.22 42.15
C ARG A 214 -15.98 -29.67 40.97
N GLU A 215 -16.61 -29.45 39.82
CA GLU A 215 -15.93 -28.98 38.63
C GLU A 215 -16.81 -28.07 37.78
N TYR A 216 -16.27 -26.92 37.36
CA TYR A 216 -16.92 -26.00 36.42
C TYR A 216 -16.00 -25.68 35.26
N ALA A 217 -16.54 -25.68 34.03
CA ALA A 217 -15.81 -25.30 32.82
C ALA A 217 -16.34 -23.98 32.26
N PHE A 218 -15.42 -23.07 31.93
CA PHE A 218 -15.72 -21.76 31.34
C PHE A 218 -15.07 -21.62 29.96
N PRO A 219 -15.72 -20.92 29.01
CA PRO A 219 -15.07 -20.50 27.77
C PRO A 219 -13.95 -19.49 28.06
N ALA A 220 -13.12 -19.21 27.05
CA ALA A 220 -12.04 -18.23 27.17
C ALA A 220 -12.56 -16.85 27.61
N GLU A 221 -13.75 -16.44 27.19
CA GLU A 221 -14.39 -15.17 27.57
C GLU A 221 -14.65 -15.02 29.08
N GLY A 222 -14.65 -16.13 29.83
CA GLY A 222 -14.93 -16.13 31.27
C GLY A 222 -16.42 -16.09 31.56
N GLY A 223 -16.81 -15.46 32.68
CA GLY A 223 -18.20 -15.40 33.11
C GLY A 223 -18.36 -15.30 34.62
N THR A 224 -19.49 -15.77 35.14
CA THR A 224 -19.74 -15.77 36.59
C THR A 224 -19.89 -17.21 37.09
N LEU A 225 -19.03 -17.59 38.03
CA LEU A 225 -19.15 -18.80 38.81
C LEU A 225 -20.06 -18.55 40.00
N ARG A 226 -21.05 -19.43 40.21
CA ARG A 226 -21.89 -19.46 41.40
C ARG A 226 -22.04 -20.89 41.87
N PHE A 227 -21.79 -21.12 43.15
CA PHE A 227 -21.98 -22.42 43.79
C PHE A 227 -22.48 -22.24 45.22
N SER A 228 -23.21 -23.24 45.70
CA SER A 228 -23.71 -23.28 47.07
C SER A 228 -23.04 -24.42 47.82
N VAL A 229 -22.77 -24.18 49.09
CA VAL A 229 -22.11 -25.14 50.00
C VAL A 229 -23.14 -25.57 51.03
N GLN A 230 -23.26 -26.88 51.27
CA GLN A 230 -24.03 -27.40 52.41
C GLN A 230 -23.04 -27.70 53.53
N ALA A 231 -23.15 -26.99 54.66
CA ALA A 231 -22.27 -27.17 55.80
C ALA A 231 -23.03 -26.91 57.11
N ASN A 232 -22.68 -27.64 58.16
CA ASN A 232 -23.10 -27.36 59.54
C ASN A 232 -22.03 -26.59 60.35
N VAL A 233 -20.98 -26.17 59.66
CA VAL A 233 -19.88 -25.31 60.13
C VAL A 233 -19.87 -23.99 59.36
N GLN A 234 -18.97 -23.06 59.69
CA GLN A 234 -18.83 -21.79 58.97
C GLN A 234 -17.79 -21.93 57.83
N PRO A 235 -18.21 -22.14 56.56
CA PRO A 235 -17.27 -22.27 55.46
C PRO A 235 -16.63 -20.94 55.09
N GLU A 236 -15.35 -20.98 54.75
CA GLU A 236 -14.62 -19.97 54.01
C GLU A 236 -14.05 -20.55 52.71
N VAL A 237 -13.88 -19.70 51.69
CA VAL A 237 -13.35 -20.11 50.38
C VAL A 237 -12.02 -19.41 50.14
N LEU A 238 -10.97 -20.19 49.90
CA LEU A 238 -9.66 -19.70 49.51
C LEU A 238 -9.46 -19.84 48.01
N CYS A 239 -8.90 -18.78 47.41
CA CYS A 239 -8.60 -18.70 45.99
C CYS A 239 -7.26 -17.98 45.79
N ASP A 240 -6.27 -18.68 45.24
CA ASP A 240 -4.97 -18.09 44.92
C ASP A 240 -4.85 -17.68 43.45
N ALA A 241 -5.89 -17.92 42.65
CA ALA A 241 -5.90 -17.58 41.23
C ALA A 241 -6.32 -16.13 40.99
N GLY A 242 -5.39 -15.32 40.46
CA GLY A 242 -5.63 -13.89 40.17
C GLY A 242 -6.65 -13.57 39.07
N TRP A 243 -7.23 -14.58 38.42
CA TRP A 243 -8.29 -14.45 37.40
C TRP A 243 -9.68 -14.87 37.93
N LEU A 244 -9.77 -15.23 39.21
CA LEU A 244 -11.02 -15.53 39.93
C LEU A 244 -11.21 -14.48 41.03
N HIS A 245 -12.20 -13.60 40.86
CA HIS A 245 -12.44 -12.51 41.81
C HIS A 245 -13.74 -12.73 42.59
N PRO A 246 -13.73 -12.72 43.93
CA PRO A 246 -14.93 -12.92 44.72
C PRO A 246 -15.93 -11.77 44.50
N VAL A 247 -17.22 -12.12 44.43
CA VAL A 247 -18.33 -11.18 44.26
C VAL A 247 -19.19 -11.20 45.52
N GLU A 248 -19.45 -10.02 46.10
CA GLU A 248 -20.37 -9.90 47.24
C GLU A 248 -21.80 -10.28 46.83
N THR A 249 -22.35 -11.31 47.46
CA THR A 249 -23.74 -11.72 47.29
C THR A 249 -24.63 -10.95 48.28
N ARG A 250 -25.52 -10.08 47.79
CA ARG A 250 -26.43 -9.26 48.63
C ARG A 250 -27.74 -9.98 49.00
N GLY A 251 -27.78 -11.30 48.92
CA GLY A 251 -28.96 -12.12 49.16
C GLY A 251 -28.93 -12.84 50.51
N LEU A 252 -30.09 -12.98 51.16
CA LEU A 252 -30.29 -13.85 52.33
C LEU A 252 -30.33 -15.32 51.88
N THR A 253 -29.19 -15.86 51.47
CA THR A 253 -29.06 -17.26 51.06
C THR A 253 -27.90 -17.91 51.82
N GLU A 254 -28.20 -19.03 52.48
CA GLU A 254 -27.21 -19.82 53.22
C GLU A 254 -26.08 -20.27 52.29
N HIS A 255 -24.84 -20.02 52.72
CA HIS A 255 -23.55 -20.37 52.11
C HIS A 255 -23.47 -20.45 50.57
N THR A 256 -23.86 -19.36 49.89
CA THR A 256 -23.68 -19.21 48.43
C THR A 256 -22.51 -18.28 48.11
N PHE A 257 -21.56 -18.78 47.32
CA PHE A 257 -20.36 -18.06 46.90
C PHE A 257 -20.41 -17.75 45.40
N ALA A 258 -19.89 -16.59 45.02
CA ALA A 258 -19.83 -16.15 43.64
C ALA A 258 -18.46 -15.58 43.31
N TYR A 259 -17.96 -15.91 42.12
CA TYR A 259 -16.71 -15.39 41.58
C TYR A 259 -16.92 -14.90 40.15
N THR A 260 -16.27 -13.80 39.80
CA THR A 260 -16.05 -13.40 38.40
C THR A 260 -14.86 -14.19 37.88
N VAL A 261 -15.05 -14.84 36.73
CA VAL A 261 -14.00 -15.51 35.96
C VAL A 261 -13.57 -14.54 34.86
N ASP A 262 -12.35 -14.02 34.97
CA ASP A 262 -11.79 -13.11 33.96
C ASP A 262 -11.55 -13.84 32.63
N GLU A 263 -11.51 -13.09 31.53
CA GLU A 263 -11.13 -13.61 30.21
C GLU A 263 -9.73 -14.25 30.24
N ASN A 264 -9.57 -15.40 29.58
CA ASN A 264 -8.30 -16.03 29.29
C ASN A 264 -7.78 -15.55 27.93
N THR A 265 -6.92 -14.53 27.95
CA THR A 265 -6.27 -14.00 26.75
C THR A 265 -5.09 -14.84 26.27
N GLY A 266 -4.79 -15.95 26.96
CA GLY A 266 -3.72 -16.88 26.61
C GLY A 266 -4.17 -17.99 25.65
N TYR A 267 -3.18 -18.67 25.06
CA TYR A 267 -3.39 -19.79 24.13
C TYR A 267 -3.36 -21.17 24.80
N ASP A 268 -3.14 -21.21 26.11
CA ASP A 268 -3.17 -22.42 26.92
C ASP A 268 -4.40 -22.43 27.83
N ALA A 269 -4.99 -23.62 28.01
CA ALA A 269 -6.04 -23.80 29.00
C ALA A 269 -5.46 -23.56 30.39
N ARG A 270 -6.22 -22.89 31.26
CA ARG A 270 -5.84 -22.65 32.65
C ARG A 270 -6.85 -23.27 33.60
N GLN A 271 -6.39 -23.68 34.77
CA GLN A 271 -7.23 -24.22 35.82
C GLN A 271 -6.82 -23.66 37.18
N ALA A 272 -7.78 -23.60 38.11
CA ALA A 272 -7.55 -23.22 39.50
C ALA A 272 -8.50 -23.99 40.42
N ASP A 273 -8.04 -24.21 41.64
CA ASP A 273 -8.83 -24.84 42.69
C ASP A 273 -9.30 -23.79 43.70
N LEU A 274 -10.58 -23.85 44.04
CA LEU A 274 -11.20 -23.12 45.14
C LEU A 274 -11.31 -24.09 46.33
N ILE A 275 -10.58 -23.80 47.41
CA ILE A 275 -10.57 -24.64 48.60
C ILE A 275 -11.66 -24.12 49.55
N VAL A 276 -12.69 -24.92 49.78
CA VAL A 276 -13.78 -24.61 50.72
C VAL A 276 -13.50 -25.34 52.02
N ARG A 277 -13.22 -24.61 53.10
CA ARG A 277 -12.84 -25.19 54.38
C ARG A 277 -13.59 -24.56 55.54
N ASP A 278 -13.59 -25.22 56.69
CA ASP A 278 -14.10 -24.62 57.92
C ASP A 278 -13.13 -23.54 58.41
N ALA A 279 -13.67 -22.36 58.75
CA ALA A 279 -12.90 -21.24 59.27
C ALA A 279 -12.22 -21.56 60.62
N ASN A 280 -12.80 -22.49 61.41
CA ASN A 280 -12.28 -22.86 62.72
C ASN A 280 -11.43 -24.15 62.70
N ASN A 281 -11.64 -25.02 61.71
CA ASN A 281 -10.88 -26.23 61.49
C ASN A 281 -10.42 -26.37 60.02
N PRO A 282 -9.24 -25.83 59.65
CA PRO A 282 -8.74 -25.87 58.28
C PRO A 282 -8.51 -27.27 57.70
N SER A 283 -8.51 -28.32 58.54
CA SER A 283 -8.38 -29.72 58.09
C SER A 283 -9.68 -30.29 57.50
N LEU A 284 -10.84 -29.70 57.84
CA LEU A 284 -12.12 -30.01 57.21
C LEU A 284 -12.28 -29.13 55.96
N ALA A 285 -12.02 -29.70 54.79
CA ALA A 285 -12.08 -29.00 53.51
C ALA A 285 -12.59 -29.89 52.36
N ASP A 286 -13.24 -29.28 51.37
CA ASP A 286 -13.52 -29.86 50.05
C ASP A 286 -12.97 -28.90 48.96
N THR A 287 -12.76 -29.41 47.75
CA THR A 287 -12.13 -28.66 46.66
C THR A 287 -13.04 -28.58 45.44
N LEU A 288 -13.15 -27.37 44.88
CA LEU A 288 -13.86 -27.08 43.65
C LEU A 288 -12.87 -26.67 42.56
N THR A 289 -12.81 -27.42 41.46
CA THR A 289 -11.93 -27.10 40.33
C THR A 289 -12.65 -26.25 39.29
N VAL A 290 -12.03 -25.15 38.87
CA VAL A 290 -12.48 -24.30 37.77
C VAL A 290 -11.52 -24.46 36.61
N ARG A 291 -12.02 -24.94 35.47
CA ARG A 291 -11.27 -25.04 34.20
C ARG A 291 -11.72 -23.93 33.26
N GLN A 292 -10.77 -23.24 32.65
CA GLN A 292 -11.06 -22.24 31.64
C GLN A 292 -10.33 -22.57 30.33
N ALA A 293 -11.09 -22.58 29.24
CA ALA A 293 -10.57 -22.83 27.90
C ALA A 293 -9.57 -21.75 27.45
N TYR A 294 -8.72 -22.09 26.49
CA TYR A 294 -7.84 -21.17 25.78
C TYR A 294 -8.61 -20.41 24.69
N ARG A 295 -8.03 -19.30 24.21
CA ARG A 295 -8.53 -18.63 23.01
C ARG A 295 -8.00 -19.32 21.75
N ASP A 296 -8.87 -19.49 20.76
CA ASP A 296 -8.43 -19.91 19.43
C ASP A 296 -7.54 -18.82 18.81
N ALA A 297 -6.46 -19.25 18.19
CA ALA A 297 -5.51 -18.39 17.51
C ALA A 297 -5.30 -18.90 16.10
N LEU A 298 -5.31 -18.01 15.11
CA LEU A 298 -4.85 -18.33 13.77
C LEU A 298 -4.01 -17.19 13.24
N ILE A 299 -2.91 -17.54 12.58
CA ILE A 299 -1.97 -16.61 11.96
C ILE A 299 -1.80 -17.05 10.52
N VAL A 300 -2.22 -16.20 9.58
CA VAL A 300 -2.01 -16.43 8.16
C VAL A 300 -0.68 -15.80 7.75
N ALA A 301 0.25 -16.60 7.23
CA ALA A 301 1.61 -16.15 6.92
C ALA A 301 1.66 -15.07 5.83
N GLN A 302 0.76 -15.14 4.85
CA GLN A 302 0.68 -14.21 3.72
C GLN A 302 -0.78 -13.88 3.41
N ARG A 303 -1.10 -12.59 3.37
CA ARG A 303 -2.48 -12.08 3.25
C ARG A 303 -2.86 -11.63 1.84
N GLU A 304 -1.90 -11.52 0.93
CA GLU A 304 -2.14 -11.11 -0.46
C GLU A 304 -1.37 -12.00 -1.43
N TYR A 305 -2.03 -12.42 -2.51
CA TYR A 305 -1.43 -13.20 -3.58
C TYR A 305 -1.84 -12.64 -4.94
N ASP A 306 -0.85 -12.43 -5.83
CA ASP A 306 -1.07 -12.08 -7.23
C ASP A 306 -0.78 -13.31 -8.11
N ILE A 307 -1.80 -13.78 -8.83
CA ILE A 307 -1.75 -15.00 -9.65
C ILE A 307 -1.85 -14.64 -11.14
N PRO A 308 -1.04 -15.24 -12.02
CA PRO A 308 -1.20 -15.06 -13.48
C PRO A 308 -2.58 -15.51 -14.00
N ALA A 309 -2.94 -15.04 -15.19
CA ALA A 309 -4.21 -15.38 -15.83
C ALA A 309 -4.40 -16.88 -16.07
N GLU A 310 -3.31 -17.67 -16.21
CA GLU A 310 -3.40 -19.12 -16.39
C GLU A 310 -3.98 -19.86 -15.16
N GLY A 311 -3.91 -19.26 -13.97
CA GLY A 311 -4.34 -19.90 -12.73
C GLY A 311 -3.36 -20.97 -12.24
N GLY A 312 -3.86 -22.02 -11.59
CA GLY A 312 -3.05 -23.10 -11.03
C GLY A 312 -3.51 -23.54 -9.64
N THR A 313 -2.56 -23.87 -8.77
CA THR A 313 -2.82 -24.21 -7.36
C THR A 313 -2.21 -23.15 -6.45
N LEU A 314 -2.88 -22.89 -5.32
CA LEU A 314 -2.48 -21.91 -4.34
C LEU A 314 -2.58 -22.47 -2.92
N ASP A 315 -1.54 -22.28 -2.13
CA ASP A 315 -1.42 -22.83 -0.78
C ASP A 315 -1.37 -21.70 0.26
N PHE A 316 -2.25 -21.78 1.26
CA PHE A 316 -2.21 -20.89 2.42
C PHE A 316 -1.60 -21.62 3.61
N HIS A 317 -0.45 -21.14 4.07
CA HIS A 317 0.19 -21.62 5.28
C HIS A 317 -0.41 -20.91 6.49
N VAL A 318 -1.04 -21.68 7.38
CA VAL A 318 -1.69 -21.16 8.59
C VAL A 318 -1.08 -21.81 9.83
N GLN A 319 -0.74 -21.00 10.83
CA GLN A 319 -0.38 -21.50 12.16
C GLN A 319 -1.59 -21.31 13.08
N THR A 320 -2.10 -22.40 13.67
CA THR A 320 -3.28 -22.32 14.54
C THR A 320 -3.27 -23.40 15.62
N ASN A 321 -4.06 -23.19 16.68
CA ASN A 321 -4.41 -24.19 17.70
C ASN A 321 -5.87 -24.67 17.57
N ALA A 322 -6.57 -24.30 16.48
CA ALA A 322 -7.99 -24.50 16.29
C ALA A 322 -8.31 -25.22 14.97
N THR A 323 -9.48 -25.86 14.89
CA THR A 323 -9.93 -26.47 13.63
C THR A 323 -10.51 -25.40 12.71
N LEU A 324 -9.96 -25.28 11.50
CA LEU A 324 -10.29 -24.21 10.56
C LEU A 324 -11.35 -24.59 9.52
N GLU A 325 -12.12 -23.59 9.10
CA GLU A 325 -12.82 -23.58 7.82
C GLU A 325 -12.39 -22.40 6.97
N ALA A 326 -12.40 -22.58 5.65
CA ALA A 326 -12.04 -21.55 4.69
C ALA A 326 -13.06 -21.47 3.57
N VAL A 327 -13.57 -20.26 3.32
CA VAL A 327 -14.63 -20.00 2.34
C VAL A 327 -14.15 -18.91 1.39
N SER A 328 -14.18 -19.22 0.09
CA SER A 328 -13.91 -18.25 -0.98
C SER A 328 -15.16 -17.45 -1.33
N SER A 329 -14.99 -16.17 -1.65
CA SER A 329 -16.06 -15.32 -2.18
C SER A 329 -16.31 -15.48 -3.69
N ALA A 330 -15.48 -16.25 -4.39
CA ALA A 330 -15.63 -16.51 -5.82
C ALA A 330 -15.47 -18.00 -6.17
N ASP A 331 -16.16 -18.43 -7.22
CA ASP A 331 -16.19 -19.80 -7.73
C ASP A 331 -14.89 -20.23 -8.44
N TRP A 332 -14.20 -19.29 -9.09
CA TRP A 332 -12.90 -19.52 -9.73
C TRP A 332 -11.76 -19.81 -8.75
N LEU A 333 -11.96 -19.59 -7.45
CA LEU A 333 -11.03 -19.93 -6.37
C LEU A 333 -11.68 -20.98 -5.46
N THR A 334 -11.40 -22.25 -5.72
CA THR A 334 -12.09 -23.38 -5.07
C THR A 334 -11.18 -24.09 -4.08
N ARG A 335 -11.66 -24.32 -2.85
CA ARG A 335 -10.95 -25.11 -1.84
C ARG A 335 -10.83 -26.57 -2.27
N LEU A 336 -9.63 -27.12 -2.24
CA LEU A 336 -9.35 -28.53 -2.51
C LEU A 336 -9.50 -29.37 -1.24
N PRO A 337 -9.93 -30.65 -1.34
CA PRO A 337 -10.01 -31.55 -0.19
C PRO A 337 -8.61 -31.90 0.33
N ASP A 338 -8.50 -32.00 1.66
CA ASP A 338 -7.23 -32.33 2.33
C ASP A 338 -6.69 -33.69 1.84
N THR A 339 -5.41 -33.72 1.45
CA THR A 339 -4.74 -34.97 1.05
C THR A 339 -4.22 -35.71 2.29
N ARG A 340 -4.07 -37.04 2.22
CA ARG A 340 -3.68 -37.89 3.37
C ARG A 340 -2.18 -37.80 3.75
N ALA A 341 -1.47 -36.75 3.34
CA ALA A 341 -0.05 -36.53 3.64
C ALA A 341 0.16 -35.98 5.08
N LEU A 342 1.35 -36.21 5.64
CA LEU A 342 1.75 -35.73 6.97
C LEU A 342 1.73 -34.19 7.02
N ARG A 343 1.19 -33.63 8.10
CA ARG A 343 0.61 -32.26 8.16
C ARG A 343 1.59 -31.19 8.65
N ASP A 344 1.88 -30.22 7.78
CA ASP A 344 1.81 -28.80 8.16
C ASP A 344 0.40 -28.32 7.76
N GLU A 345 -0.21 -27.41 8.52
CA GLU A 345 -1.60 -26.98 8.32
C GLU A 345 -1.70 -26.00 7.13
N VAL A 346 -1.66 -26.59 5.93
CA VAL A 346 -1.73 -25.91 4.63
C VAL A 346 -3.12 -26.06 4.04
N LEU A 347 -3.76 -24.95 3.69
CA LEU A 347 -5.04 -24.95 2.99
C LEU A 347 -4.80 -24.85 1.48
N HIS A 348 -5.21 -25.87 0.74
CA HIS A 348 -5.00 -25.96 -0.70
C HIS A 348 -6.20 -25.42 -1.49
N PHE A 349 -5.93 -24.61 -2.51
CA PHE A 349 -6.93 -24.04 -3.42
C PHE A 349 -6.55 -24.28 -4.87
N ALA A 350 -7.57 -24.49 -5.71
CA ALA A 350 -7.46 -24.43 -7.16
C ALA A 350 -7.93 -23.07 -7.65
N VAL A 351 -7.13 -22.46 -8.52
CA VAL A 351 -7.40 -21.18 -9.19
C VAL A 351 -7.67 -21.47 -10.67
N ALA A 352 -8.92 -21.28 -11.11
CA ALA A 352 -9.27 -21.42 -12.53
C ALA A 352 -8.63 -20.29 -13.36
N ALA A 353 -8.36 -20.54 -14.64
CA ALA A 353 -7.81 -19.53 -15.54
C ALA A 353 -8.78 -18.34 -15.71
N ASN A 354 -8.23 -17.12 -15.79
CA ASN A 354 -8.95 -15.92 -16.18
C ASN A 354 -8.83 -15.71 -17.69
N THR A 355 -9.90 -16.02 -18.43
CA THR A 355 -9.98 -15.82 -19.88
C THR A 355 -10.53 -14.45 -20.26
N GLY A 356 -10.73 -13.56 -19.29
CA GLY A 356 -11.16 -12.19 -19.50
C GLY A 356 -9.98 -11.23 -19.61
N TYR A 357 -10.27 -10.02 -20.09
CA TYR A 357 -9.28 -8.94 -20.23
C TYR A 357 -9.23 -7.98 -19.03
N ASP A 358 -10.08 -8.21 -18.03
CA ASP A 358 -10.09 -7.48 -16.77
C ASP A 358 -9.47 -8.33 -15.66
N ALA A 359 -8.71 -7.69 -14.77
CA ALA A 359 -8.26 -8.34 -13.55
C ALA A 359 -9.47 -8.67 -12.66
N ARG A 360 -9.38 -9.78 -11.92
CA ARG A 360 -10.42 -10.19 -10.97
C ARG A 360 -9.82 -10.46 -9.61
N GLU A 361 -10.60 -10.20 -8.57
CA GLU A 361 -10.17 -10.39 -7.19
C GLU A 361 -11.18 -11.26 -6.43
N ALA A 362 -10.69 -12.04 -5.49
CA ALA A 362 -11.48 -12.82 -4.56
C ALA A 362 -10.86 -12.76 -3.17
N THR A 363 -11.70 -12.95 -2.17
CA THR A 363 -11.30 -13.04 -0.77
C THR A 363 -11.57 -14.44 -0.23
N VAL A 364 -10.66 -14.96 0.57
CA VAL A 364 -10.86 -16.19 1.33
C VAL A 364 -10.88 -15.84 2.81
N ILE A 365 -12.02 -16.12 3.45
CA ILE A 365 -12.16 -15.97 4.90
C ILE A 365 -11.77 -17.29 5.53
N ILE A 366 -10.72 -17.27 6.34
CA ILE A 366 -10.22 -18.42 7.13
C ILE A 366 -10.63 -18.16 8.58
N ARG A 367 -11.40 -19.06 9.19
CA ARG A 367 -11.89 -18.88 10.56
C ARG A 367 -11.90 -20.17 11.35
N SER A 368 -11.81 -20.06 12.68
CA SER A 368 -12.03 -21.19 13.56
C SER A 368 -13.48 -21.65 13.52
N THR A 369 -13.68 -22.96 13.59
CA THR A 369 -15.00 -23.60 13.71
C THR A 369 -15.57 -23.53 15.13
N SER A 370 -14.73 -23.39 16.16
CA SER A 370 -15.12 -23.25 17.57
C SER A 370 -15.30 -21.80 18.02
N ASP A 371 -14.57 -20.87 17.42
CA ASP A 371 -14.69 -19.42 17.65
C ASP A 371 -14.75 -18.67 16.30
N PRO A 372 -15.95 -18.41 15.75
CA PRO A 372 -16.08 -17.69 14.48
C PRO A 372 -15.56 -16.25 14.49
N ALA A 373 -15.34 -15.65 15.67
CA ALA A 373 -14.72 -14.32 15.78
C ALA A 373 -13.19 -14.38 15.58
N CYS A 374 -12.57 -15.54 15.78
CA CYS A 374 -11.20 -15.82 15.37
C CYS A 374 -11.17 -16.13 13.86
N ALA A 375 -11.03 -15.07 13.07
CA ALA A 375 -10.99 -15.13 11.61
C ALA A 375 -9.90 -14.19 11.05
N ASP A 376 -9.35 -14.57 9.89
CA ASP A 376 -8.47 -13.71 9.08
C ASP A 376 -8.90 -13.83 7.60
N THR A 377 -8.49 -12.87 6.78
CA THR A 377 -8.88 -12.81 5.37
C THR A 377 -7.65 -12.73 4.47
N VAL A 378 -7.64 -13.55 3.42
CA VAL A 378 -6.65 -13.53 2.35
C VAL A 378 -7.27 -12.92 1.11
N LEU A 379 -6.58 -11.96 0.49
CA LEU A 379 -6.92 -11.40 -0.81
C LEU A 379 -6.13 -12.12 -1.90
N VAL A 380 -6.84 -12.56 -2.94
CA VAL A 380 -6.23 -13.16 -4.14
C VAL A 380 -6.62 -12.32 -5.34
N ARG A 381 -5.63 -11.73 -6.00
CA ARG A 381 -5.79 -11.01 -7.27
C ARG A 381 -5.32 -11.93 -8.39
N GLN A 382 -6.13 -12.07 -9.43
CA GLN A 382 -5.76 -12.78 -10.64
C GLN A 382 -5.66 -11.83 -11.82
N GLY A 383 -4.52 -11.86 -12.50
CA GLY A 383 -4.26 -11.10 -13.72
C GLY A 383 -5.23 -11.45 -14.85
N TYR A 384 -5.20 -10.62 -15.90
CA TYR A 384 -6.02 -10.73 -17.11
C TYR A 384 -5.25 -11.42 -18.24
N GLN A 385 -5.96 -11.90 -19.26
CA GLN A 385 -5.34 -12.47 -20.45
C GLN A 385 -4.60 -11.37 -21.25
N ASP A 386 -3.35 -11.64 -21.63
CA ASP A 386 -2.59 -10.77 -22.53
C ASP A 386 -3.25 -10.73 -23.92
N ALA A 387 -3.33 -9.54 -24.53
CA ALA A 387 -4.01 -9.35 -25.82
C ALA A 387 -3.34 -8.28 -26.68
N ILE A 388 -3.25 -8.55 -27.99
CA ILE A 388 -2.88 -7.58 -29.02
C ILE A 388 -4.04 -7.49 -30.00
N ILE A 389 -4.70 -6.34 -30.04
CA ILE A 389 -5.86 -6.09 -30.91
C ILE A 389 -5.51 -5.00 -31.92
N VAL A 390 -5.78 -5.29 -33.18
CA VAL A 390 -5.58 -4.37 -34.31
C VAL A 390 -6.89 -4.21 -35.06
N ALA A 391 -7.19 -3.00 -35.52
CA ALA A 391 -8.44 -2.70 -36.22
C ALA A 391 -8.53 -3.40 -37.58
N GLN A 392 -7.40 -3.59 -38.25
CA GLN A 392 -7.30 -4.14 -39.59
C GLN A 392 -6.04 -5.02 -39.71
N ARG A 393 -6.16 -6.13 -40.46
CA ARG A 393 -5.10 -7.14 -40.60
C ARG A 393 -4.44 -7.14 -41.98
N GLU A 394 -4.97 -6.39 -42.94
CA GLU A 394 -4.46 -6.30 -44.30
C GLU A 394 -4.49 -4.85 -44.77
N TYR A 395 -3.43 -4.34 -45.38
CA TYR A 395 -3.35 -2.99 -45.94
C TYR A 395 -2.86 -3.04 -47.39
N ASP A 396 -3.53 -2.32 -48.28
CA ASP A 396 -3.10 -2.13 -49.68
C ASP A 396 -2.46 -0.73 -49.81
N VAL A 397 -1.26 -0.66 -50.38
CA VAL A 397 -0.47 0.56 -50.56
C VAL A 397 0.00 0.71 -52.01
N PRO A 398 0.07 1.94 -52.54
CA PRO A 398 0.48 2.18 -53.93
C PRO A 398 1.96 1.81 -54.18
N GLY A 399 2.29 1.52 -55.43
CA GLY A 399 3.67 1.21 -55.85
C GLY A 399 4.68 2.33 -55.56
N THR A 400 4.21 3.58 -55.40
CA THR A 400 5.05 4.72 -55.00
C THR A 400 5.53 4.66 -53.54
N GLY A 401 4.95 3.81 -52.69
CA GLY A 401 5.26 3.76 -51.25
C GLY A 401 4.60 4.91 -50.46
N GLY A 402 5.06 5.14 -49.23
CA GLY A 402 4.52 6.15 -48.30
C GLY A 402 4.58 5.72 -46.83
N THR A 403 3.84 6.40 -45.96
CA THR A 403 3.72 6.05 -44.54
C THR A 403 2.45 5.22 -44.28
N LEU A 404 2.57 4.17 -43.45
CA LEU A 404 1.46 3.35 -42.98
C LEU A 404 1.36 3.45 -41.46
N ASP A 405 0.26 4.06 -40.99
CA ASP A 405 -0.01 4.25 -39.57
C ASP A 405 -1.24 3.45 -39.15
N PHE A 406 -1.14 2.77 -38.01
CA PHE A 406 -2.29 2.15 -37.36
C PHE A 406 -2.15 2.08 -35.84
N THR A 407 -3.29 2.06 -35.16
CA THR A 407 -3.37 1.98 -33.70
C THR A 407 -3.44 0.53 -33.25
N VAL A 408 -2.70 0.21 -32.19
CA VAL A 408 -2.73 -1.08 -31.49
C VAL A 408 -3.28 -0.88 -30.09
N GLN A 409 -4.29 -1.68 -29.74
CA GLN A 409 -4.79 -1.79 -28.37
C GLN A 409 -4.18 -3.03 -27.72
N THR A 410 -3.46 -2.84 -26.61
CA THR A 410 -2.70 -3.89 -25.94
C THR A 410 -2.55 -3.59 -24.45
N ASN A 411 -2.54 -4.64 -23.63
CA ASN A 411 -2.20 -4.60 -22.20
C ASN A 411 -0.76 -5.07 -21.91
N VAL A 412 0.01 -5.35 -22.96
CA VAL A 412 1.42 -5.78 -22.90
C VAL A 412 2.32 -4.90 -23.75
N ASP A 413 3.61 -4.85 -23.40
CA ASP A 413 4.62 -4.19 -24.21
C ASP A 413 4.78 -4.93 -25.55
N VAL A 414 4.43 -4.23 -26.64
CA VAL A 414 4.46 -4.79 -28.00
C VAL A 414 5.72 -4.36 -28.74
N THR A 415 6.42 -5.36 -29.28
CA THR A 415 7.47 -5.24 -30.29
C THR A 415 6.87 -5.50 -31.67
N ALA A 416 7.33 -4.75 -32.68
CA ALA A 416 6.90 -4.94 -34.07
C ALA A 416 8.12 -5.23 -34.95
N THR A 417 7.98 -6.21 -35.84
CA THR A 417 9.03 -6.59 -36.78
C THR A 417 8.43 -6.85 -38.16
N ALA A 418 9.02 -6.31 -39.21
CA ALA A 418 8.69 -6.66 -40.59
C ALA A 418 9.56 -7.84 -41.08
N ASP A 419 8.99 -8.71 -41.90
CA ASP A 419 9.70 -9.83 -42.55
C ASP A 419 10.48 -9.42 -43.81
N VAL A 420 10.26 -8.20 -44.28
CA VAL A 420 10.86 -7.60 -45.49
C VAL A 420 11.53 -6.27 -45.15
N ASP A 421 12.51 -5.88 -45.97
CA ASP A 421 13.35 -4.70 -45.78
C ASP A 421 12.73 -3.39 -46.26
N TRP A 422 11.79 -3.44 -47.20
CA TRP A 422 11.08 -2.27 -47.72
C TRP A 422 9.95 -1.76 -46.80
N ILE A 423 9.71 -2.43 -45.66
CA ILE A 423 8.85 -1.96 -44.58
C ILE A 423 9.73 -1.70 -43.36
N THR A 424 9.87 -0.46 -42.94
CA THR A 424 10.69 -0.09 -41.77
C THR A 424 9.86 0.64 -40.73
N GLN A 425 9.96 0.24 -39.47
CA GLN A 425 9.26 0.94 -38.38
C GLN A 425 9.91 2.30 -38.13
N ALA A 426 9.11 3.38 -38.17
CA ALA A 426 9.57 4.73 -37.85
C ALA A 426 9.77 4.90 -36.32
N PRO A 427 10.59 5.87 -35.86
CA PRO A 427 10.86 6.10 -34.44
C PRO A 427 9.59 6.41 -33.63
N ASP A 428 9.43 5.77 -32.47
CA ASP A 428 8.24 5.89 -31.61
C ASP A 428 7.86 7.35 -31.27
N THR A 429 6.60 7.71 -31.48
CA THR A 429 6.00 8.91 -30.89
C THR A 429 5.47 8.57 -29.49
N ARG A 430 5.97 9.28 -28.46
CA ARG A 430 5.65 9.04 -27.05
C ARG A 430 4.16 9.32 -26.74
N GLY A 431 3.38 8.27 -26.51
CA GLY A 431 2.02 8.33 -25.96
C GLY A 431 1.67 7.01 -25.24
N LEU A 432 1.01 7.09 -24.07
CA LEU A 432 0.65 5.95 -23.21
C LEU A 432 -0.85 5.60 -23.38
N VAL A 433 -1.15 4.28 -23.31
CA VAL A 433 -2.45 3.58 -23.39
C VAL A 433 -2.95 3.22 -24.80
N GLU A 434 -2.75 4.06 -25.82
CA GLU A 434 -2.92 3.70 -27.23
C GLU A 434 -1.58 3.83 -27.96
N LYS A 435 -1.07 2.74 -28.53
CA LYS A 435 0.20 2.75 -29.25
C LYS A 435 -0.06 2.88 -30.75
N ASN A 436 0.20 4.06 -31.31
CA ASN A 436 0.25 4.24 -32.75
C ASN A 436 1.58 3.68 -33.25
N LEU A 437 1.52 2.70 -34.15
CA LEU A 437 2.68 2.20 -34.87
C LEU A 437 2.72 2.86 -36.26
N CYS A 438 3.88 3.40 -36.61
CA CYS A 438 4.15 4.08 -37.87
C CYS A 438 5.23 3.29 -38.62
N PHE A 439 4.97 3.01 -39.91
CA PHE A 439 5.89 2.31 -40.79
C PHE A 439 6.13 3.11 -42.07
N ASP A 440 7.40 3.24 -42.45
CA ASP A 440 7.82 3.74 -43.75
C ASP A 440 7.84 2.59 -44.76
N ILE A 441 7.13 2.78 -45.87
CA ILE A 441 7.02 1.84 -46.99
C ILE A 441 7.82 2.39 -48.17
N ALA A 442 8.92 1.74 -48.52
CA ALA A 442 9.75 2.15 -49.65
C ALA A 442 9.01 1.95 -51.00
N PRO A 443 9.29 2.75 -52.04
CA PRO A 443 8.74 2.54 -53.38
C PRO A 443 9.04 1.13 -53.93
N ASN A 444 8.11 0.57 -54.69
CA ASN A 444 8.29 -0.68 -55.41
C ASN A 444 8.79 -0.41 -56.82
N GLU A 445 10.11 -0.35 -57.02
CA GLU A 445 10.71 -0.12 -58.35
C GLU A 445 10.52 -1.30 -59.35
N GLY A 446 9.83 -2.37 -58.95
CA GLY A 446 9.51 -3.51 -59.80
C GLY A 446 8.21 -3.36 -60.58
N THR A 447 8.09 -4.14 -61.65
CA THR A 447 6.89 -4.22 -62.50
C THR A 447 5.83 -5.20 -61.98
N GLU A 448 6.06 -5.82 -60.82
CA GLU A 448 5.17 -6.80 -60.21
C GLU A 448 4.80 -6.35 -58.79
N ALA A 449 3.58 -6.68 -58.34
CA ALA A 449 3.15 -6.42 -56.98
C ALA A 449 3.95 -7.27 -55.97
N ARG A 450 4.19 -6.72 -54.77
CA ARG A 450 4.91 -7.39 -53.68
C ARG A 450 4.13 -7.35 -52.37
N GLN A 451 4.46 -8.24 -51.43
CA GLN A 451 3.81 -8.29 -50.12
C GLN A 451 4.81 -8.54 -49.00
N GLY A 452 4.50 -8.04 -47.80
CA GLY A 452 5.26 -8.22 -46.58
C GLY A 452 4.34 -8.37 -45.37
N THR A 453 4.88 -8.83 -44.25
CA THR A 453 4.16 -9.09 -43.01
C THR A 453 4.81 -8.35 -41.86
N ILE A 454 4.01 -7.55 -41.15
CA ILE A 454 4.37 -6.97 -39.85
C ILE A 454 3.86 -7.93 -38.77
N THR A 455 4.77 -8.40 -37.92
CA THR A 455 4.45 -9.26 -36.77
C THR A 455 4.56 -8.45 -35.48
N LEU A 456 3.47 -8.38 -34.73
CA LEU A 456 3.40 -7.80 -33.39
C LEU A 456 3.55 -8.92 -32.35
N SER A 457 4.48 -8.76 -31.41
CA SER A 457 4.73 -9.74 -30.35
C SER A 457 4.87 -9.09 -28.97
N GLY A 458 4.20 -9.66 -27.97
CA GLY A 458 4.23 -9.21 -26.57
C GLY A 458 3.40 -10.15 -25.69
N GLY A 459 3.81 -10.39 -24.44
CA GLY A 459 3.02 -11.22 -23.50
C GLY A 459 2.77 -12.66 -23.92
N GLY A 460 3.64 -13.26 -24.76
CA GLY A 460 3.42 -14.60 -25.31
C GLY A 460 2.34 -14.68 -26.40
N VAL A 461 1.74 -13.56 -26.79
CA VAL A 461 0.75 -13.45 -27.88
C VAL A 461 1.39 -12.82 -29.12
N THR A 462 0.96 -13.27 -30.30
CA THR A 462 1.43 -12.74 -31.59
C THR A 462 0.27 -12.36 -32.49
N GLN A 463 0.38 -11.25 -33.22
CA GLN A 463 -0.59 -10.81 -34.22
C GLN A 463 0.13 -10.40 -35.52
N ALA A 464 -0.27 -10.99 -36.64
CA ALA A 464 0.29 -10.68 -37.97
C ALA A 464 -0.60 -9.69 -38.74
N ILE A 465 0.03 -8.79 -39.49
CA ILE A 465 -0.59 -7.81 -40.40
C ILE A 465 0.09 -7.93 -41.75
N THR A 466 -0.68 -8.08 -42.82
CA THR A 466 -0.18 -8.17 -44.19
C THR A 466 -0.23 -6.81 -44.88
N VAL A 467 0.86 -6.41 -45.53
CA VAL A 467 0.96 -5.20 -46.36
C VAL A 467 1.18 -5.62 -47.80
N ARG A 468 0.30 -5.20 -48.71
CA ARG A 468 0.36 -5.49 -50.15
C ARG A 468 0.68 -4.19 -50.88
N GLN A 469 1.78 -4.19 -51.62
CA GLN A 469 2.21 -3.05 -52.41
C GLN A 469 2.11 -3.36 -53.90
N GLU A 470 1.43 -2.49 -54.64
CA GLU A 470 1.26 -2.63 -56.08
C GLU A 470 2.57 -2.43 -56.87
N ALA A 471 2.59 -2.79 -58.16
CA ALA A 471 3.69 -2.48 -59.07
C ALA A 471 3.79 -0.98 -59.34
N TYR A 472 4.97 -0.48 -59.68
CA TYR A 472 5.15 0.92 -60.10
C TYR A 472 4.86 1.08 -61.60
N GLU A 473 3.93 1.97 -61.93
CA GLU A 473 3.63 2.39 -63.30
C GLU A 473 4.09 3.84 -63.53
N GLU A 474 4.93 4.06 -64.54
CA GLU A 474 5.38 5.41 -64.92
C GLU A 474 4.24 6.16 -65.64
N PRO A 475 3.93 7.41 -65.25
CA PRO A 475 2.80 8.15 -65.81
C PRO A 475 3.09 8.68 -67.22
N ASP A 476 2.11 8.59 -68.12
CA ASP A 476 2.19 9.10 -69.50
C ASP A 476 2.10 10.64 -69.55
N LEU A 477 2.91 11.27 -70.41
CA LEU A 477 2.81 12.72 -70.73
C LEU A 477 1.64 12.97 -71.70
N VAL A 478 0.59 13.65 -71.24
CA VAL A 478 -0.68 13.77 -71.98
C VAL A 478 -0.94 15.15 -72.61
N ARG A 479 -0.30 16.21 -72.11
CA ARG A 479 -0.49 17.59 -72.62
C ARG A 479 0.69 18.49 -72.28
N VAL A 480 1.00 19.46 -73.14
CA VAL A 480 1.95 20.56 -72.87
C VAL A 480 1.32 21.92 -73.11
N GLU A 481 1.71 22.94 -72.33
CA GLU A 481 1.30 24.34 -72.54
C GLU A 481 2.52 25.27 -72.42
N TYR A 482 2.50 26.39 -73.14
CA TYR A 482 3.61 27.35 -73.15
C TYR A 482 3.15 28.72 -72.68
N ARG A 483 4.01 29.41 -71.94
CA ARG A 483 3.73 30.78 -71.51
C ARG A 483 5.01 31.61 -71.59
N THR A 484 4.87 32.79 -72.17
CA THR A 484 5.92 33.80 -72.30
C THR A 484 6.04 34.57 -70.98
N GLY A 485 7.22 35.08 -70.71
CA GLY A 485 7.51 35.95 -69.60
C GLY A 485 8.83 36.66 -69.84
N TYR A 486 9.14 37.64 -69.01
CA TYR A 486 10.38 38.39 -69.11
C TYR A 486 10.89 38.79 -67.74
N THR A 487 12.16 39.12 -67.64
CA THR A 487 12.76 39.69 -66.44
C THR A 487 13.74 40.78 -66.83
N TRP A 488 13.66 41.91 -66.14
CA TRP A 488 14.63 42.99 -66.27
C TRP A 488 15.76 42.80 -65.26
N GLU A 489 17.00 42.96 -65.71
CA GLU A 489 18.18 43.07 -64.87
C GLU A 489 18.64 44.52 -64.89
N GLU A 490 18.55 45.20 -63.74
CA GLU A 490 18.99 46.59 -63.61
C GLU A 490 20.48 46.75 -63.91
N ALA A 491 20.85 47.89 -64.47
CA ALA A 491 22.24 48.21 -64.76
C ALA A 491 23.09 48.23 -63.48
N HIS A 492 24.25 47.59 -63.54
CA HIS A 492 25.24 47.57 -62.45
C HIS A 492 26.64 47.39 -63.02
N ASP A 493 27.66 47.80 -62.25
CA ASP A 493 29.12 47.71 -62.42
C ASP A 493 29.72 47.59 -63.84
N ASN A 494 29.31 46.62 -64.68
CA ASN A 494 29.78 46.42 -66.05
C ASN A 494 28.71 45.96 -67.07
N LEU A 495 27.41 46.02 -66.74
CA LEU A 495 26.32 45.62 -67.63
C LEU A 495 25.30 46.75 -67.79
N PRO A 496 24.84 47.05 -69.03
CA PRO A 496 23.70 47.94 -69.22
C PRO A 496 22.42 47.28 -68.71
N LEU A 497 21.33 48.03 -68.68
CA LEU A 497 20.01 47.46 -68.53
C LEU A 497 19.75 46.37 -69.58
N LEU A 498 19.42 45.16 -69.12
CA LEU A 498 19.09 44.02 -69.97
C LEU A 498 17.70 43.48 -69.65
N TYR A 499 17.01 42.95 -70.65
CA TYR A 499 15.84 42.11 -70.46
C TYR A 499 16.12 40.69 -70.95
N TYR A 500 15.56 39.70 -70.26
CA TYR A 500 15.65 38.29 -70.59
C TYR A 500 14.25 37.76 -70.90
N ALA A 501 14.04 37.31 -72.13
CA ALA A 501 12.84 36.58 -72.51
C ALA A 501 12.86 35.17 -71.90
N THR A 502 11.72 34.71 -71.40
CA THR A 502 11.54 33.40 -70.78
C THR A 502 10.31 32.70 -71.36
N VAL A 503 10.45 31.43 -71.70
CA VAL A 503 9.34 30.54 -72.02
C VAL A 503 9.26 29.46 -70.95
N TYR A 504 8.09 29.31 -70.34
CA TYR A 504 7.78 28.19 -69.46
C TYR A 504 6.97 27.16 -70.22
N ARG A 505 7.33 25.89 -70.07
CA ARG A 505 6.63 24.75 -70.68
C ARG A 505 6.08 23.86 -69.56
N ASP A 506 4.77 23.88 -69.39
CA ASP A 506 4.07 23.07 -68.39
C ASP A 506 3.70 21.71 -69.00
N ARG A 507 4.24 20.62 -68.43
CA ARG A 507 4.01 19.22 -68.84
C ARG A 507 3.01 18.56 -67.90
N TYR A 508 1.88 18.10 -68.42
CA TYR A 508 0.80 17.47 -67.66
C TYR A 508 0.81 15.95 -67.86
N TYR A 509 0.86 15.20 -66.76
CA TYR A 509 0.94 13.74 -66.74
C TYR A 509 -0.41 13.08 -66.40
N SER A 510 -0.58 11.81 -66.78
CA SER A 510 -1.83 11.05 -66.60
C SER A 510 -2.25 10.87 -65.13
N ASN A 511 -1.29 10.92 -64.19
CA ASN A 511 -1.51 10.87 -62.75
C ASN A 511 -1.91 12.23 -62.13
N GLY A 512 -2.01 13.30 -62.95
CA GLY A 512 -2.32 14.66 -62.50
C GLY A 512 -1.12 15.51 -62.11
N GLU A 513 0.10 14.97 -62.17
CA GLU A 513 1.33 15.73 -61.92
C GLU A 513 1.58 16.76 -63.04
N VAL A 514 2.12 17.93 -62.66
CA VAL A 514 2.51 18.99 -63.58
C VAL A 514 3.95 19.40 -63.31
N ILE A 515 4.80 19.30 -64.35
CA ILE A 515 6.22 19.67 -64.28
C ILE A 515 6.48 20.81 -65.25
N THR A 516 7.09 21.91 -64.77
CA THR A 516 7.38 23.09 -65.59
C THR A 516 8.86 23.17 -65.96
N ASP A 517 9.17 23.15 -67.26
CA ASP A 517 10.49 23.50 -67.77
C ASP A 517 10.59 25.01 -67.99
N THR A 518 11.79 25.58 -67.81
CA THR A 518 12.03 27.03 -67.99
C THR A 518 13.17 27.25 -68.97
N PHE A 519 12.88 27.93 -70.08
CA PHE A 519 13.83 28.30 -71.12
C PHE A 519 14.05 29.81 -71.07
N VAL A 520 15.29 30.25 -70.92
CA VAL A 520 15.65 31.67 -70.82
C VAL A 520 16.62 32.03 -71.93
N ASP A 521 16.33 33.12 -72.64
CA ASP A 521 17.17 33.71 -73.69
C ASP A 521 18.44 34.36 -73.10
N THR A 522 19.32 34.86 -73.96
CA THR A 522 20.37 35.82 -73.58
C THR A 522 19.77 37.19 -73.28
N GLY A 523 20.39 37.94 -72.37
CA GLY A 523 19.96 39.30 -72.06
C GLY A 523 20.20 40.25 -73.23
N HIS A 524 19.19 41.05 -73.59
CA HIS A 524 19.28 42.05 -74.66
C HIS A 524 19.05 43.46 -74.11
N MET A 525 19.65 44.47 -74.73
CA MET A 525 19.48 45.87 -74.35
C MET A 525 18.48 46.58 -75.25
N VAL A 526 17.89 47.68 -74.76
CA VAL A 526 17.18 48.62 -75.63
C VAL A 526 18.17 49.70 -76.08
N SER A 527 18.31 49.89 -77.39
CA SER A 527 19.20 50.90 -77.96
C SER A 527 18.44 52.21 -78.17
N LEU A 528 18.93 53.31 -77.59
CA LEU A 528 18.39 54.66 -77.80
C LEU A 528 19.44 55.55 -78.45
N SER A 529 19.03 56.29 -79.47
CA SER A 529 19.87 57.27 -80.14
C SER A 529 19.04 58.48 -80.57
N ALA A 530 19.58 59.67 -80.34
CA ALA A 530 19.08 60.87 -80.97
C ALA A 530 20.23 61.82 -81.29
N SER A 531 20.01 62.67 -82.29
CA SER A 531 20.96 63.72 -82.65
C SER A 531 20.24 64.89 -83.29
N ARG A 532 20.89 66.06 -83.20
CA ARG A 532 20.58 67.20 -84.05
C ARG A 532 21.68 67.36 -85.09
N ASP A 533 21.36 67.13 -86.36
CA ASP A 533 22.29 67.38 -87.47
C ASP A 533 22.19 68.83 -87.96
N PRO A 534 23.32 69.48 -88.31
CA PRO A 534 24.70 69.01 -88.16
C PRO A 534 25.17 69.02 -86.71
N GLU A 535 25.72 67.94 -86.18
CA GLU A 535 26.04 67.83 -84.73
C GLU A 535 27.05 68.85 -84.20
N LYS A 536 28.01 69.27 -85.04
CA LYS A 536 29.09 70.18 -84.64
C LYS A 536 28.64 71.64 -84.65
N ALA A 537 29.16 72.42 -83.71
CA ALA A 537 29.02 73.86 -83.75
C ALA A 537 29.68 74.45 -85.01
N GLY A 538 29.07 75.50 -85.54
CA GLY A 538 29.57 76.15 -86.75
C GLY A 538 28.57 77.15 -87.31
N SER A 539 29.05 78.00 -88.21
CA SER A 539 28.19 78.90 -88.98
C SER A 539 28.03 78.36 -90.40
N TYR A 540 26.81 78.48 -90.92
CA TYR A 540 26.45 78.11 -92.27
C TYR A 540 25.60 79.24 -92.88
N SER A 541 26.03 79.74 -94.03
CA SER A 541 25.33 80.79 -94.78
C SER A 541 24.86 80.23 -96.12
N PRO A 542 23.58 79.87 -96.25
CA PRO A 542 23.05 79.27 -97.47
C PRO A 542 22.80 80.28 -98.62
N GLU A 543 22.51 81.55 -98.31
CA GLU A 543 22.39 82.68 -99.24
C GLU A 543 23.08 83.91 -98.64
N ASP A 544 23.35 84.93 -99.45
CA ASP A 544 23.75 86.25 -98.96
C ASP A 544 22.66 86.80 -98.01
N GLU A 545 23.06 87.31 -96.84
CA GLU A 545 22.19 87.80 -95.74
C GLU A 545 21.51 86.73 -94.85
N ILE A 546 21.65 85.43 -95.16
CA ILE A 546 21.19 84.34 -94.27
C ILE A 546 22.37 83.79 -93.48
N SER A 547 22.24 83.74 -92.16
CA SER A 547 23.22 83.13 -91.26
C SER A 547 22.51 82.16 -90.32
N ILE A 548 23.00 80.92 -90.30
CA ILE A 548 22.59 79.89 -89.37
C ILE A 548 23.80 79.56 -88.49
N ILE A 549 23.66 79.68 -87.19
CA ILE A 549 24.74 79.41 -86.23
C ILE A 549 24.32 78.26 -85.34
N TYR A 550 25.00 77.12 -85.49
CA TYR A 550 24.82 75.94 -84.65
C TYR A 550 25.70 76.03 -83.42
N SER A 551 25.12 75.77 -82.26
CA SER A 551 25.88 75.55 -81.02
C SER A 551 26.28 74.07 -80.89
N GLU A 552 27.15 73.77 -79.94
CA GLU A 552 27.41 72.37 -79.56
C GLU A 552 26.14 71.78 -78.93
N GLN A 553 25.87 70.51 -79.23
CA GLN A 553 24.80 69.77 -78.57
C GLN A 553 25.33 69.02 -77.34
N THR A 554 24.53 68.96 -76.28
CA THR A 554 24.81 68.13 -75.10
C THR A 554 23.91 66.90 -75.12
N LYS A 555 24.49 65.75 -74.78
CA LYS A 555 23.77 64.48 -74.63
C LYS A 555 23.63 64.16 -73.15
N ASN A 556 22.41 64.07 -72.67
CA ASN A 556 22.07 63.53 -71.35
C ASN A 556 21.38 62.19 -71.56
N SER A 557 21.97 61.09 -71.09
CA SER A 557 21.38 59.77 -71.27
C SER A 557 21.64 58.85 -70.09
N ASP A 558 20.64 58.02 -69.80
CA ASP A 558 20.75 56.76 -69.07
C ASP A 558 20.21 55.62 -69.97
N ASP A 559 20.00 54.44 -69.40
CA ASP A 559 19.57 53.25 -70.16
C ASP A 559 18.11 53.30 -70.63
N GLN A 560 17.30 54.23 -70.09
CA GLN A 560 15.88 54.38 -70.43
C GLN A 560 15.56 55.75 -71.06
N HIS A 561 16.39 56.76 -70.82
CA HIS A 561 16.17 58.14 -71.22
C HIS A 561 17.34 58.65 -72.05
N LEU A 562 17.07 59.32 -73.16
CA LEU A 562 18.08 60.03 -73.95
C LEU A 562 17.55 61.38 -74.40
N VAL A 563 18.18 62.47 -73.95
CA VAL A 563 17.83 63.83 -74.35
C VAL A 563 19.04 64.53 -74.94
N ILE A 564 18.89 65.00 -76.18
CA ILE A 564 19.83 65.91 -76.82
C ILE A 564 19.34 67.33 -76.59
N GLN A 565 20.14 68.16 -75.93
CA GLN A 565 19.88 69.60 -75.82
C GLN A 565 20.81 70.35 -76.77
N CYS A 566 20.27 71.26 -77.54
CA CYS A 566 21.04 72.04 -78.49
C CYS A 566 20.41 73.41 -78.68
N SER A 567 21.17 74.30 -79.32
CA SER A 567 20.65 75.59 -79.75
C SER A 567 21.15 75.95 -81.13
N LEU A 568 20.33 76.69 -81.87
CA LEU A 568 20.73 77.29 -83.14
C LEU A 568 20.22 78.73 -83.22
N GLN A 569 20.92 79.56 -83.98
CA GLN A 569 20.50 80.92 -84.27
C GLN A 569 20.24 81.05 -85.77
N VAL A 570 19.20 81.80 -86.16
CA VAL A 570 18.82 82.04 -87.56
C VAL A 570 18.58 83.52 -87.83
N SER A 571 18.72 83.96 -89.09
CA SER A 571 18.43 85.35 -89.47
C SER A 571 16.96 85.76 -89.28
N ASP A 572 16.01 84.86 -89.57
CA ASP A 572 14.56 85.09 -89.44
C ASP A 572 13.86 83.82 -88.96
N ILE A 573 13.21 83.89 -87.82
CA ILE A 573 12.55 82.73 -87.21
C ILE A 573 11.21 82.40 -87.85
N GLU A 574 10.53 83.40 -88.44
CA GLU A 574 9.24 83.22 -89.13
C GLU A 574 9.42 82.46 -90.45
N ALA A 575 10.65 82.32 -90.93
CA ALA A 575 11.00 81.54 -92.11
C ALA A 575 11.11 80.01 -91.84
N LEU A 576 10.91 79.57 -90.59
CA LEU A 576 11.03 78.17 -90.21
C LEU A 576 9.76 77.35 -90.51
N SER A 577 9.95 76.11 -90.93
CA SER A 577 8.90 75.09 -91.02
C SER A 577 9.44 73.71 -90.63
N THR A 578 8.57 72.75 -90.38
CA THR A 578 8.95 71.36 -90.06
C THR A 578 8.23 70.36 -90.95
N GLU A 579 8.91 69.27 -91.31
CA GLU A 579 8.33 68.14 -92.04
C GLU A 579 8.96 66.81 -91.62
N ILE A 580 8.27 65.69 -91.83
CA ILE A 580 8.85 64.36 -91.61
C ILE A 580 9.77 64.01 -92.79
N GLY A 581 11.07 63.87 -92.49
CA GLY A 581 12.11 63.62 -93.48
C GLY A 581 12.44 62.15 -93.72
N ARG A 582 12.18 61.28 -92.73
CA ARG A 582 12.35 59.81 -92.81
C ARG A 582 11.46 59.13 -91.75
N ASP A 583 10.85 58.01 -92.11
CA ASP A 583 10.03 57.16 -91.24
C ASP A 583 10.22 55.69 -91.66
N GLU A 584 10.81 54.86 -90.80
CA GLU A 584 11.10 53.44 -91.09
C GLU A 584 10.14 52.51 -90.33
N PRO A 585 9.49 51.54 -91.00
CA PRO A 585 8.52 50.64 -90.38
C PRO A 585 9.17 49.55 -89.52
N ASP A 586 8.40 48.99 -88.57
CA ASP A 586 8.81 47.85 -87.73
C ASP A 586 9.12 46.59 -88.58
N PRO A 587 10.34 46.03 -88.54
CA PRO A 587 10.65 44.78 -89.24
C PRO A 587 10.25 43.50 -88.45
N ALA A 588 9.70 43.61 -87.24
CA ALA A 588 9.36 42.46 -86.41
C ALA A 588 8.37 41.49 -87.07
N GLY A 589 8.52 40.20 -86.75
CA GLY A 589 7.74 39.11 -87.33
C GLY A 589 8.23 38.61 -88.68
N ASN A 590 9.29 39.21 -89.25
CA ASN A 590 9.95 38.67 -90.44
C ASN A 590 10.92 37.53 -90.07
N TRP A 591 10.37 36.38 -89.69
CA TRP A 591 11.08 35.26 -89.05
C TRP A 591 12.33 34.74 -89.78
N ASN A 592 12.46 35.01 -91.08
CA ASN A 592 13.60 34.61 -91.90
C ASN A 592 14.85 35.47 -91.68
N GLU A 593 14.71 36.66 -91.09
CA GLU A 593 15.81 37.58 -90.81
C GLU A 593 16.45 37.35 -89.43
N TYR A 594 15.84 36.48 -88.61
CA TYR A 594 16.26 36.26 -87.23
C TYR A 594 17.44 35.29 -87.18
N VAL A 595 18.45 35.67 -86.41
CA VAL A 595 19.67 34.89 -86.19
C VAL A 595 19.57 34.11 -84.88
N ILE A 596 20.28 32.99 -84.80
CA ILE A 596 20.27 32.14 -83.60
C ILE A 596 21.10 32.78 -82.47
N SER A 597 20.53 32.84 -81.26
CA SER A 597 21.22 33.27 -80.04
C SER A 597 21.78 32.07 -79.27
N LYS A 598 20.92 31.09 -78.98
CA LYS A 598 21.21 29.98 -78.06
C LYS A 598 20.50 28.71 -78.50
N THR A 599 21.20 27.57 -78.49
CA THR A 599 20.66 26.26 -78.88
C THR A 599 20.35 25.38 -77.67
N TYR A 600 19.45 24.41 -77.84
CA TYR A 600 19.24 23.31 -76.92
C TYR A 600 19.41 21.97 -77.63
N ASP A 601 20.10 21.01 -77.00
CA ASP A 601 20.28 19.66 -77.56
C ASP A 601 19.04 18.81 -77.35
N ASP A 602 18.75 17.90 -78.28
CA ASP A 602 17.55 17.05 -78.24
C ASP A 602 17.45 16.14 -77.00
N ASN A 603 18.57 15.85 -76.33
CA ASN A 603 18.61 15.06 -75.09
C ASN A 603 18.53 15.92 -73.82
N SER A 604 18.44 17.25 -73.93
CA SER A 604 18.44 18.15 -72.77
C SER A 604 17.08 18.22 -72.06
N PHE A 605 16.01 17.73 -72.71
CA PHE A 605 14.65 17.75 -72.21
C PHE A 605 13.82 16.67 -72.93
N ILE A 606 12.68 16.30 -72.34
CA ILE A 606 11.74 15.37 -72.98
C ILE A 606 11.08 16.09 -74.16
N SER A 607 11.16 15.51 -75.36
CA SER A 607 10.51 16.02 -76.56
C SER A 607 8.99 15.90 -76.44
N ALA A 608 8.28 16.96 -76.80
CA ALA A 608 6.82 17.03 -76.79
C ALA A 608 6.25 17.44 -78.16
N SER A 609 6.94 17.09 -79.25
CA SER A 609 6.52 17.40 -80.62
C SER A 609 5.16 16.77 -80.96
N ASP A 610 4.91 15.55 -80.49
CA ASP A 610 3.68 14.79 -80.74
C ASP A 610 2.64 14.90 -79.61
N VAL A 611 2.92 15.72 -78.58
CA VAL A 611 2.03 15.89 -77.42
C VAL A 611 1.06 17.05 -77.69
N PRO A 612 -0.25 16.89 -77.37
CA PRO A 612 -1.24 17.95 -77.54
C PRO A 612 -0.88 19.25 -76.78
N CYS A 613 -1.14 20.39 -77.41
CA CYS A 613 -1.06 21.73 -76.82
C CYS A 613 -2.36 22.49 -77.11
N SER A 614 -2.95 23.13 -76.11
CA SER A 614 -4.24 23.82 -76.28
C SER A 614 -4.10 25.19 -76.96
N GLN A 615 -2.91 25.79 -76.88
CA GLN A 615 -2.59 27.09 -77.48
C GLN A 615 -2.13 26.93 -78.93
N GLU A 616 -2.54 27.87 -79.80
CA GLU A 616 -2.02 27.95 -81.16
C GLU A 616 -0.70 28.73 -81.18
N TRP A 617 0.38 28.02 -81.52
CA TRP A 617 1.70 28.60 -81.78
C TRP A 617 2.10 28.36 -83.24
N GLY A 618 2.90 29.25 -83.81
CA GLY A 618 3.41 29.06 -85.18
C GLY A 618 4.27 27.79 -85.27
N THR A 619 4.34 27.15 -86.44
CA THR A 619 5.22 26.01 -86.67
C THR A 619 6.61 26.46 -87.11
N ASP A 620 7.66 25.81 -86.61
CA ASP A 620 9.04 26.09 -87.00
C ASP A 620 9.92 24.86 -86.82
N ASN A 621 10.58 24.45 -87.91
CA ASN A 621 11.39 23.23 -87.97
C ASN A 621 12.89 23.51 -87.90
N ARG A 622 13.28 24.74 -87.54
CA ARG A 622 14.68 25.08 -87.28
C ARG A 622 15.20 24.35 -86.04
N GLN A 623 16.50 24.44 -85.79
CA GLN A 623 17.14 23.90 -84.59
C GLN A 623 16.48 24.47 -83.33
N GLN A 624 16.25 23.63 -82.33
CA GLN A 624 15.63 24.06 -81.07
C GLN A 624 16.53 25.07 -80.35
N GLY A 625 15.99 26.25 -80.04
CA GLY A 625 16.79 27.37 -79.61
C GLY A 625 16.12 28.73 -79.75
N TRP A 626 16.75 29.73 -79.16
CA TRP A 626 16.37 31.13 -79.23
C TRP A 626 16.88 31.79 -80.49
N TYR A 627 16.02 32.60 -81.11
CA TYR A 627 16.31 33.39 -82.30
C TYR A 627 15.93 34.84 -82.04
N PHE A 628 16.72 35.78 -82.53
CA PHE A 628 16.50 37.22 -82.35
C PHE A 628 16.80 38.04 -83.61
N ASN A 629 16.23 39.23 -83.69
CA ASN A 629 16.56 40.26 -84.68
C ASN A 629 16.54 41.65 -84.04
N ASP A 630 17.45 42.52 -84.47
CA ASP A 630 17.49 43.91 -84.03
C ASP A 630 16.44 44.73 -84.80
N CYS A 631 15.30 45.00 -84.17
CA CYS A 631 14.21 45.73 -84.81
C CYS A 631 14.38 47.23 -84.54
N GLY A 632 15.08 47.88 -85.47
CA GLY A 632 15.34 49.31 -85.46
C GLY A 632 14.16 50.15 -85.96
N PHE A 633 13.94 51.28 -85.31
CA PHE A 633 12.95 52.30 -85.63
C PHE A 633 13.66 53.63 -85.79
N MET A 634 13.48 54.31 -86.92
CA MET A 634 14.03 55.63 -87.14
C MET A 634 12.94 56.58 -87.62
N LYS A 635 12.80 57.71 -86.92
CA LYS A 635 11.96 58.81 -87.38
C LYS A 635 12.72 60.11 -87.31
N ARG A 636 12.78 60.81 -88.44
CA ARG A 636 13.50 62.08 -88.58
C ARG A 636 12.55 63.22 -88.87
N LEU A 637 12.66 64.28 -88.07
CA LEU A 637 12.01 65.56 -88.36
C LEU A 637 13.03 66.52 -88.98
N ASP A 638 12.72 67.04 -90.16
CA ASP A 638 13.52 68.05 -90.84
C ASP A 638 12.97 69.44 -90.51
N VAL A 639 13.83 70.31 -89.97
CA VAL A 639 13.55 71.75 -89.82
C VAL A 639 14.07 72.45 -91.07
N CYS A 640 13.16 73.14 -91.75
CA CYS A 640 13.36 73.73 -93.06
C CYS A 640 13.35 75.27 -92.97
N TYR A 641 14.18 75.93 -93.77
CA TYR A 641 14.28 77.40 -93.82
C TYR A 641 13.78 77.92 -95.16
N GLN A 642 12.86 78.87 -95.11
CA GLN A 642 12.38 79.57 -96.30
C GLN A 642 13.34 80.72 -96.65
N GLY A 643 14.30 80.46 -97.55
CA GLY A 643 15.17 81.50 -98.12
C GLY A 643 14.43 82.40 -99.12
N LYS A 644 15.12 83.41 -99.67
CA LYS A 644 14.53 84.32 -100.64
C LYS A 644 14.31 83.65 -102.00
N GLU A 645 15.25 82.78 -102.41
CA GLU A 645 15.21 82.10 -103.72
C GLU A 645 14.99 80.58 -103.59
N THR A 646 15.47 79.96 -102.50
CA THR A 646 15.41 78.50 -102.30
C THR A 646 14.87 78.11 -100.92
N ILE A 647 14.15 76.99 -100.84
CA ILE A 647 13.78 76.35 -99.56
C ILE A 647 14.91 75.41 -99.14
N TYR A 648 15.52 75.69 -98.00
CA TYR A 648 16.58 74.86 -97.43
C TYR A 648 15.95 73.77 -96.55
N ARG A 649 15.65 72.63 -97.17
CA ARG A 649 15.07 71.47 -96.49
C ARG A 649 16.09 70.76 -95.61
N GLY A 650 15.70 70.48 -94.37
CA GLY A 650 16.57 69.83 -93.39
C GLY A 650 17.85 70.61 -93.13
N MET A 651 17.74 71.93 -92.98
CA MET A 651 18.85 72.78 -92.49
C MET A 651 19.35 72.23 -91.14
N CYS A 652 18.40 71.77 -90.34
CA CYS A 652 18.59 71.17 -89.04
C CYS A 652 17.69 69.94 -88.98
N ARG A 653 18.20 68.79 -88.54
CA ARG A 653 17.42 67.54 -88.51
C ARG A 653 17.42 66.96 -87.12
N TYR A 654 16.26 66.59 -86.62
CA TYR A 654 16.12 65.85 -85.37
C TYR A 654 15.98 64.38 -85.73
N ASN A 655 17.07 63.63 -85.54
CA ASN A 655 17.07 62.19 -85.71
C ASN A 655 16.72 61.55 -84.37
N ILE A 656 15.72 60.68 -84.36
CA ILE A 656 15.45 59.77 -83.24
C ILE A 656 15.48 58.35 -83.81
N THR A 657 16.26 57.48 -83.18
CA THR A 657 16.41 56.07 -83.53
C THR A 657 16.38 55.22 -82.27
N MET A 658 15.54 54.19 -82.27
CA MET A 658 15.48 53.20 -81.19
C MET A 658 15.61 51.81 -81.77
N ALA A 659 16.15 50.87 -81.00
CA ALA A 659 16.16 49.48 -81.40
C ALA A 659 15.74 48.61 -80.22
N VAL A 660 14.70 47.82 -80.43
CA VAL A 660 14.26 46.78 -79.49
C VAL A 660 14.50 45.43 -80.14
N TYR A 661 15.14 44.54 -79.40
CA TYR A 661 15.37 43.18 -79.87
C TYR A 661 14.02 42.45 -79.89
N ASP A 662 13.71 41.81 -81.01
CA ASP A 662 12.58 40.89 -81.07
C ASP A 662 13.11 39.46 -81.06
N GLN A 663 12.43 38.55 -80.38
CA GLN A 663 12.86 37.16 -80.29
C GLN A 663 11.72 36.15 -80.27
N PHE A 664 12.08 34.90 -80.51
CA PHE A 664 11.22 33.75 -80.30
C PHE A 664 12.05 32.51 -79.93
N LEU A 665 11.40 31.54 -79.29
CA LEU A 665 11.97 30.22 -79.02
C LEU A 665 11.39 29.21 -80.01
N VAL A 666 12.27 28.40 -80.63
CA VAL A 666 11.88 27.16 -81.30
C VAL A 666 12.04 26.01 -80.33
N ILE A 667 10.94 25.34 -80.00
CA ILE A 667 10.91 24.18 -79.10
C ILE A 667 9.75 23.26 -79.49
N ASP A 668 9.96 21.94 -79.50
CA ASP A 668 8.92 20.95 -79.81
C ASP A 668 8.21 21.19 -81.17
N GLY A 669 8.95 21.72 -82.17
CA GLY A 669 8.42 22.07 -83.50
C GLY A 669 7.56 23.34 -83.55
N ARG A 670 7.52 24.11 -82.45
CA ARG A 670 6.70 25.31 -82.27
C ARG A 670 7.59 26.54 -82.17
N ARG A 671 7.13 27.66 -82.74
CA ARG A 671 7.67 29.02 -82.56
C ARG A 671 6.85 29.75 -81.50
N ILE A 672 7.48 30.01 -80.37
CA ILE A 672 6.93 30.77 -79.26
C ILE A 672 7.47 32.20 -79.35
N ASP A 673 6.68 33.11 -79.95
CA ASP A 673 7.08 34.50 -80.20
C ASP A 673 6.66 35.50 -79.11
N PHE A 674 7.26 36.69 -79.16
CA PHE A 674 7.06 37.76 -78.21
C PHE A 674 6.38 38.99 -78.84
N LEU A 675 5.64 38.82 -79.95
CA LEU A 675 5.02 39.93 -80.66
C LEU A 675 3.97 40.68 -79.83
N GLU A 676 3.40 40.04 -78.81
CA GLU A 676 2.49 40.69 -77.87
C GLU A 676 3.16 41.81 -77.05
N TYR A 677 4.49 41.78 -76.92
CA TYR A 677 5.27 42.75 -76.16
C TYR A 677 5.85 43.88 -77.03
N ARG A 678 5.50 43.95 -78.32
CA ARG A 678 6.03 45.00 -79.21
C ARG A 678 5.63 46.40 -78.73
N PRO A 679 6.57 47.35 -78.66
CA PRO A 679 6.27 48.70 -78.21
C PRO A 679 5.48 49.49 -79.26
N ASP A 680 4.54 50.32 -78.81
CA ASP A 680 3.94 51.38 -79.63
C ASP A 680 4.72 52.69 -79.44
N PHE A 681 5.24 53.25 -80.53
CA PHE A 681 6.12 54.43 -80.49
C PHE A 681 5.34 55.73 -80.67
N HIS A 682 5.24 56.51 -79.59
CA HIS A 682 4.50 57.76 -79.59
C HIS A 682 5.41 58.97 -79.83
N PHE A 683 5.53 59.39 -81.09
CA PHE A 683 6.29 60.57 -81.49
C PHE A 683 5.48 61.86 -81.40
N ASN A 684 6.07 62.91 -80.85
CA ASN A 684 5.46 64.24 -80.76
C ASN A 684 6.46 65.35 -81.09
N LEU A 685 5.98 66.44 -81.69
CA LEU A 685 6.69 67.72 -81.79
C LEU A 685 5.94 68.75 -80.96
N LEU A 686 6.61 69.31 -79.97
CA LEU A 686 6.12 70.41 -79.15
C LEU A 686 6.91 71.67 -79.50
N THR A 687 6.21 72.77 -79.77
CA THR A 687 6.83 74.09 -80.00
C THR A 687 6.39 75.05 -78.92
N LYS A 688 7.36 75.74 -78.31
CA LYS A 688 7.14 76.69 -77.21
C LYS A 688 7.82 78.02 -77.53
N ASP A 689 7.07 79.11 -77.44
CA ASP A 689 7.64 80.46 -77.59
C ASP A 689 8.53 80.83 -76.40
N ILE A 690 9.69 81.43 -76.69
CA ILE A 690 10.66 81.91 -75.70
C ILE A 690 11.10 83.35 -76.05
N PRO A 691 11.73 84.10 -75.13
CA PRO A 691 12.25 85.43 -75.45
C PRO A 691 13.21 85.37 -76.65
N ASN A 692 12.89 86.09 -77.72
CA ASN A 692 13.65 86.16 -78.98
C ASN A 692 13.82 84.80 -79.71
N GLY A 693 12.88 83.87 -79.55
CA GLY A 693 13.01 82.55 -80.17
C GLY A 693 11.81 81.60 -80.02
N ILE A 694 12.01 80.36 -80.47
CA ILE A 694 11.15 79.20 -80.20
C ILE A 694 12.00 78.05 -79.65
N GLU A 695 11.39 77.16 -78.90
CA GLU A 695 11.98 75.89 -78.45
C GLU A 695 11.19 74.74 -79.07
N HIS A 696 11.88 73.88 -79.82
CA HIS A 696 11.34 72.61 -80.30
C HIS A 696 11.70 71.50 -79.33
N THR A 697 10.72 70.69 -78.92
CA THR A 697 10.94 69.38 -78.30
C THR A 697 10.35 68.32 -79.22
N TYR A 698 11.22 67.64 -79.97
CA TYR A 698 10.83 66.46 -80.74
C TYR A 698 11.13 65.23 -79.89
N GLU A 699 10.10 64.49 -79.50
CA GLU A 699 10.22 63.40 -78.53
C GLU A 699 9.52 62.12 -78.99
N CYS A 700 9.95 60.99 -78.42
CA CYS A 700 9.29 59.70 -78.51
C CYS A 700 9.18 59.09 -77.11
N ARG A 701 7.97 58.59 -76.78
CA ARG A 701 7.69 57.79 -75.57
C ARG A 701 7.19 56.42 -76.00
N PHE A 702 7.66 55.37 -75.35
CA PHE A 702 7.16 54.01 -75.57
C PHE A 702 7.36 53.14 -74.32
N GLU A 703 6.48 52.16 -74.15
CA GLU A 703 6.63 51.12 -73.14
C GLU A 703 7.06 49.83 -73.84
N PHE A 704 8.10 49.18 -73.32
CA PHE A 704 8.53 47.86 -73.80
C PHE A 704 8.64 46.91 -72.62
N MET A 705 7.96 45.76 -72.68
CA MET A 705 7.91 44.76 -71.61
C MET A 705 7.69 45.40 -70.21
N GLY A 706 6.66 46.26 -70.11
CA GLY A 706 6.26 46.92 -68.87
C GLY A 706 7.23 48.00 -68.35
N ARG A 707 8.19 48.45 -69.16
CA ARG A 707 9.15 49.50 -68.79
C ARG A 707 9.09 50.68 -69.74
N ASP A 708 9.05 51.90 -69.19
CA ASP A 708 8.97 53.15 -69.95
C ASP A 708 10.34 53.61 -70.48
N PHE A 709 10.34 54.14 -71.70
CA PHE A 709 11.49 54.73 -72.39
C PHE A 709 11.16 56.10 -72.96
N TYR A 710 12.14 57.01 -72.95
CA TYR A 710 11.99 58.38 -73.43
C TYR A 710 13.19 58.85 -74.25
N VAL A 711 12.94 59.35 -75.46
CA VAL A 711 14.00 59.93 -76.30
C VAL A 711 13.55 61.29 -76.80
N ALA A 712 14.40 62.32 -76.72
CA ALA A 712 14.05 63.65 -77.19
C ALA A 712 15.24 64.44 -77.76
N VAL A 713 14.92 65.33 -78.69
CA VAL A 713 15.78 66.43 -79.15
C VAL A 713 15.10 67.73 -78.76
N ILE A 714 15.73 68.49 -77.85
CA ILE A 714 15.31 69.81 -77.43
C ILE A 714 16.23 70.83 -78.08
N ASN A 715 15.66 71.71 -78.89
CA ASN A 715 16.41 72.72 -79.64
C ASN A 715 15.86 74.12 -79.38
N THR A 716 16.67 74.95 -78.74
CA THR A 716 16.40 76.38 -78.55
C THR A 716 16.84 77.15 -79.79
N ILE A 717 15.88 77.71 -80.51
CA ILE A 717 16.10 78.44 -81.76
C ILE A 717 15.89 79.93 -81.52
N THR A 718 16.93 80.76 -81.69
CA THR A 718 16.83 82.22 -81.49
C THR A 718 17.09 82.99 -82.78
N GLN A 719 16.54 84.18 -82.90
CA GLN A 719 16.88 85.08 -84.02
C GLN A 719 18.18 85.86 -83.74
N LEU A 720 19.00 86.07 -84.78
CA LEU A 720 20.28 86.81 -84.73
C LEU A 720 20.15 88.32 -84.47
#